data_AF-A0A2E5XMB8-F1
#
_entry.id   AF-A0A2E5XMB8-F1
#
_cell.length_a   1.000
_cell.length_b   1.000
_cell.length_c   1.000
_cell.angle_alpha   90.00
_cell.angle_beta   90.00
_cell.angle_gamma   90.00
#
_symmetry.space_group_name_H-M   'P 1'
#
loop_
_entity.id
_entity.type
_entity.pdbx_description
1 polymer ?
#
loop_
_entity_poly.entity_id
_entity_poly.type
_entity_poly.pdbx_seq_one_letter_code
_entity_poly.pdbx_strand_id
1 'polypeptide(L)'
;RSGMVAVTGIEDSRQHGLALRIAETCRGFIRLDRISIDRKRQTTVAIIQVGPKVKTPSPLAYPSIAKILPKRMEIPAPKGVANDYMHIAEKISDNYESWSPKIRVSIVIPLYNRREMLGRTLAMISHQTYPLDLIEVVIADDGSNDDPLSMVSEFDEILDIQYVRQKDLGYRLSEVRNLGIRTAKNDYVILLDCDMAPVPTMVESYARCLEVSTRSLFCGHRRYVDANHIPVSEVKESPRKMLELPDIETTNEKMKRDGHVLDWRMPMYRQSDNLRFEKYPFRAVCGGNIGFHKSLFDRVGEFDESFKAWGKEDTEWGFRAWNRGEYIIPLFEACGLHMEPPGGRNETDRELGLEEVMPIFVDRVPVMYRKHEHGVRNSVPLVSIYIPAFNAEDSIVESVNSALNQTFEDIEVCIAVDGSKDGTLKQLEENFLENPRVRWVDQENQGIGGASNTAVQLCRGVFIGQLDSDDILLPEAVEIMLEEIQRDTRIGVVYGSFQKETPDGEFLEDGYDWPEYSREKLMHGCIVHHFRMFRARDWWRTTGFATDIKNAVDFDMFLKMSEVTEMKHVREWSYVYRIHEKSTSVSESTIQIRNHFIAIQRSLDRRGLSDRWSVEPRDGGDSRRALFKEKKDWDKSRDTTTPFAKMESKMREAAPPIVKKLAKMEANKKPWSMHAFPLERVRERIIAYGSSLGIDPLDERLGEIFACSQGNLWEAFDKLESLVEITIGSD
;
A
#
# COMPACT_ATOMS: atom_id res chain seq x y z
N ARG A 1 -14.58 -23.51 6.43
CA ARG A 1 -15.89 -23.07 5.88
C ARG A 1 -16.93 -23.32 6.97
N SER A 2 -17.62 -22.26 7.43
CA SER A 2 -18.64 -22.16 8.51
C SER A 2 -18.35 -22.72 9.93
N GLY A 3 -17.23 -23.40 10.16
CA GLY A 3 -16.87 -23.93 11.48
C GLY A 3 -16.11 -22.95 12.39
N MET A 4 -16.20 -23.21 13.69
CA MET A 4 -15.31 -22.68 14.73
C MET A 4 -14.08 -23.59 14.81
N VAL A 5 -12.87 -23.02 14.88
CA VAL A 5 -11.64 -23.78 15.13
C VAL A 5 -11.24 -23.59 16.59
N ALA A 6 -10.91 -24.66 17.28
CA ALA A 6 -10.40 -24.61 18.65
C ALA A 6 -8.96 -25.11 18.67
N VAL A 7 -8.06 -24.33 19.25
CA VAL A 7 -6.66 -24.71 19.50
C VAL A 7 -6.45 -24.81 21.00
N THR A 8 -6.02 -25.98 21.46
CA THR A 8 -5.74 -26.28 22.87
C THR A 8 -4.24 -26.20 23.14
N GLY A 9 -3.83 -26.20 24.41
CA GLY A 9 -2.42 -26.15 24.77
C GLY A 9 -1.77 -24.79 24.48
N ILE A 10 -2.55 -23.71 24.50
CA ILE A 10 -2.12 -22.36 24.10
C ILE A 10 -1.15 -21.71 25.10
N GLU A 11 -0.87 -22.36 26.22
CA GLU A 11 0.24 -22.06 27.12
C GLU A 11 1.61 -22.40 26.50
N ASP A 12 1.64 -23.27 25.48
CA ASP A 12 2.82 -23.51 24.65
C ASP A 12 2.92 -22.45 23.55
N SER A 13 4.09 -21.84 23.41
CA SER A 13 4.33 -20.75 22.47
C SER A 13 4.07 -21.13 21.01
N ARG A 14 4.34 -22.38 20.61
CA ARG A 14 4.10 -22.84 19.24
C ARG A 14 2.61 -23.01 18.96
N GLN A 15 1.86 -23.57 19.91
CA GLN A 15 0.40 -23.67 19.79
C GLN A 15 -0.27 -22.29 19.80
N HIS A 16 0.23 -21.36 20.63
CA HIS A 16 -0.24 -19.98 20.64
C HIS A 16 -0.04 -19.28 19.29
N GLY A 17 1.17 -19.36 18.74
CA GLY A 17 1.49 -18.82 17.41
C GLY A 17 0.66 -19.46 16.30
N LEU A 18 0.47 -20.78 16.34
CA LEU A 18 -0.40 -21.50 15.41
C LEU A 18 -1.84 -20.98 15.46
N ALA A 19 -2.40 -20.74 16.65
CA ALA A 19 -3.74 -20.20 16.79
C ALA A 19 -3.87 -18.81 16.13
N LEU A 20 -2.90 -17.92 16.35
CA LEU A 20 -2.87 -16.59 15.72
C LEU A 20 -2.80 -16.68 14.20
N ARG A 21 -1.96 -17.58 13.66
CA ARG A 21 -1.83 -17.77 12.21
C ARG A 21 -3.09 -18.35 11.57
N ILE A 22 -3.74 -19.31 12.23
CA ILE A 22 -5.02 -19.85 11.78
C ILE A 22 -6.06 -18.72 11.75
N ALA A 23 -6.09 -17.84 12.76
CA ALA A 23 -6.99 -16.71 12.80
C ALA A 23 -6.73 -15.74 11.63
N GLU A 24 -5.47 -15.41 11.34
CA GLU A 24 -5.09 -14.55 10.21
C GLU A 24 -5.54 -15.16 8.88
N THR A 25 -5.21 -16.43 8.64
CA THR A 25 -5.53 -17.18 7.42
C THR A 25 -7.04 -17.29 7.20
N CYS A 26 -7.77 -17.54 8.29
CA CYS A 26 -9.22 -17.64 8.25
C CYS A 26 -9.92 -16.27 8.24
N ARG A 27 -9.18 -15.16 8.34
CA ARG A 27 -9.70 -13.81 8.59
C ARG A 27 -10.68 -13.83 9.77
N GLY A 28 -10.35 -14.65 10.75
CA GLY A 28 -11.22 -15.01 11.85
C GLY A 28 -11.04 -14.10 13.04
N PHE A 29 -12.06 -14.05 13.88
CA PHE A 29 -11.92 -13.50 15.22
C PHE A 29 -11.33 -14.59 16.12
N ILE A 30 -10.22 -14.30 16.79
CA ILE A 30 -9.63 -15.17 17.81
C ILE A 30 -10.02 -14.66 19.19
N ARG A 31 -10.43 -15.58 20.06
CA ARG A 31 -10.69 -15.32 21.47
C ARG A 31 -10.13 -16.45 22.32
N LEU A 32 -9.50 -16.14 23.43
CA LEU A 32 -9.10 -17.15 24.41
C LEU A 32 -10.08 -17.17 25.58
N ASP A 33 -10.69 -18.33 25.80
CA ASP A 33 -11.65 -18.55 26.87
C ASP A 33 -11.22 -19.71 27.76
N ARG A 34 -11.53 -19.61 29.06
CA ARG A 34 -11.39 -20.74 30.00
C ARG A 34 -12.56 -21.69 29.82
N ILE A 35 -12.25 -22.95 29.55
CA ILE A 35 -13.23 -24.03 29.46
C ILE A 35 -12.96 -25.08 30.54
N SER A 36 -14.04 -25.69 31.06
CA SER A 36 -13.94 -26.83 31.97
C SER A 36 -13.83 -28.11 31.17
N ILE A 37 -12.74 -28.87 31.34
CA ILE A 37 -12.61 -30.21 30.76
C ILE A 37 -13.39 -31.22 31.63
N ASP A 38 -13.30 -31.07 32.96
CA ASP A 38 -14.07 -31.80 33.96
C ASP A 38 -14.32 -30.91 35.21
N ARG A 39 -14.93 -31.46 36.27
CA ARG A 39 -15.25 -30.71 37.51
C ARG A 39 -14.03 -30.15 38.26
N LYS A 40 -12.79 -30.56 37.93
CA LYS A 40 -11.55 -30.19 38.63
C LYS A 40 -10.49 -29.56 37.71
N ARG A 41 -10.61 -29.69 36.39
CA ARG A 41 -9.62 -29.21 35.42
C ARG A 41 -10.23 -28.15 34.50
N GLN A 42 -9.67 -26.95 34.56
CA GLN A 42 -9.89 -25.88 33.59
C GLN A 42 -8.67 -25.77 32.67
N THR A 43 -8.91 -25.41 31.42
CA THR A 43 -7.86 -25.07 30.46
C THR A 43 -8.30 -23.85 29.65
N THR A 44 -7.36 -23.08 29.15
CA THR A 44 -7.65 -22.00 28.20
C THR A 44 -7.55 -22.55 26.78
N VAL A 45 -8.51 -22.20 25.93
CA VAL A 45 -8.55 -22.62 24.52
C VAL A 45 -8.71 -21.39 23.65
N ALA A 46 -7.94 -21.33 22.56
CA ALA A 46 -8.16 -20.34 21.52
C ALA A 46 -9.30 -20.78 20.62
N ILE A 47 -10.35 -19.98 20.59
CA ILE A 47 -11.54 -20.14 19.78
C ILE A 47 -11.44 -19.17 18.61
N ILE A 48 -11.45 -19.70 17.40
CA ILE A 48 -11.30 -18.95 16.16
C ILE A 48 -12.60 -19.07 15.36
N GLN A 49 -13.33 -17.98 15.27
CA GLN A 49 -14.50 -17.87 14.41
C GLN A 49 -14.07 -17.40 13.03
N VAL A 50 -14.23 -18.26 12.02
CA VAL A 50 -13.85 -17.95 10.63
C VAL A 50 -14.53 -16.67 10.12
N GLY A 51 -13.77 -15.86 9.38
CA GLY A 51 -14.26 -14.63 8.77
C GLY A 51 -15.36 -14.87 7.72
N PRO A 52 -16.25 -13.89 7.50
CA PRO A 52 -17.15 -13.95 6.36
C PRO A 52 -16.35 -13.94 5.03
N LYS A 53 -17.01 -14.31 3.93
CA LYS A 53 -16.44 -14.05 2.60
C LYS A 53 -16.45 -12.53 2.38
N VAL A 54 -15.29 -11.97 2.06
CA VAL A 54 -15.17 -10.57 1.63
C VAL A 54 -15.47 -10.48 0.15
N LYS A 55 -16.27 -9.47 -0.25
CA LYS A 55 -16.50 -9.17 -1.66
C LYS A 55 -15.24 -8.53 -2.22
N THR A 56 -14.46 -9.31 -2.96
CA THR A 56 -13.34 -8.77 -3.74
C THR A 56 -13.88 -7.78 -4.78
N PRO A 57 -13.31 -6.57 -4.90
CA PRO A 57 -13.71 -5.63 -5.95
C PRO A 57 -13.56 -6.26 -7.33
N SER A 58 -14.60 -6.19 -8.17
CA SER A 58 -14.51 -6.62 -9.57
C SER A 58 -13.44 -5.80 -10.29
N PRO A 59 -12.64 -6.38 -11.19
CA PRO A 59 -11.68 -5.61 -12.00
C PRO A 59 -12.35 -4.39 -12.65
N LEU A 60 -11.63 -3.27 -12.74
CA LEU A 60 -12.13 -2.13 -13.50
C LEU A 60 -12.27 -2.53 -14.97
N ALA A 61 -13.44 -2.24 -15.54
CA ALA A 61 -13.71 -2.54 -16.94
C ALA A 61 -13.09 -1.47 -17.83
N TYR A 62 -12.44 -1.93 -18.90
CA TYR A 62 -11.85 -1.09 -19.94
C TYR A 62 -12.36 -1.53 -21.31
N PRO A 63 -12.43 -0.64 -22.30
CA PRO A 63 -12.85 -1.01 -23.64
C PRO A 63 -11.89 -2.05 -24.21
N SER A 64 -12.43 -3.10 -24.82
CA SER A 64 -11.59 -4.09 -25.51
C SER A 64 -10.93 -3.46 -26.72
N ILE A 65 -9.62 -3.23 -26.63
CA ILE A 65 -8.82 -2.65 -27.70
C ILE A 65 -7.80 -3.64 -28.26
N ALA A 66 -8.14 -4.94 -28.27
CA ALA A 66 -7.30 -6.04 -28.77
C ALA A 66 -6.79 -5.88 -30.22
N LYS A 67 -7.30 -4.88 -30.97
CA LYS A 67 -6.82 -4.51 -32.31
C LYS A 67 -5.63 -3.54 -32.31
N ILE A 68 -5.27 -2.94 -31.17
CA ILE A 68 -4.19 -1.93 -31.06
C ILE A 68 -2.83 -2.58 -30.83
N LEU A 69 -2.78 -3.67 -30.05
CA LEU A 69 -1.54 -4.42 -29.78
C LEU A 69 -1.45 -5.69 -30.63
N PRO A 70 -0.25 -6.25 -30.85
CA PRO A 70 -0.09 -7.54 -31.50
C PRO A 70 -0.88 -8.65 -30.79
N LYS A 71 -1.32 -9.67 -31.55
CA LYS A 71 -1.95 -10.86 -30.97
C LYS A 71 -1.04 -11.46 -29.89
N ARG A 72 -1.59 -11.75 -28.70
CA ARG A 72 -0.91 -12.31 -27.51
C ARG A 72 -0.04 -11.34 -26.71
N MET A 73 0.06 -10.07 -27.10
CA MET A 73 0.67 -9.07 -26.22
C MET A 73 -0.37 -8.64 -25.18
N GLU A 74 -0.12 -8.98 -23.92
CA GLU A 74 -0.94 -8.55 -22.78
C GLU A 74 -0.14 -7.56 -21.94
N ILE A 75 -0.78 -6.44 -21.57
CA ILE A 75 -0.17 -5.46 -20.66
C ILE A 75 -0.58 -5.83 -19.23
N PRO A 76 0.37 -6.21 -18.35
CA PRO A 76 0.05 -6.62 -16.99
C PRO A 76 -0.73 -5.55 -16.23
N ALA A 77 -1.66 -6.01 -15.38
CA ALA A 77 -2.35 -5.15 -14.44
C ALA A 77 -1.37 -4.51 -13.44
N PRO A 78 -1.68 -3.29 -12.96
CA PRO A 78 -0.85 -2.65 -11.96
C PRO A 78 -0.80 -3.52 -10.70
N LYS A 79 0.39 -3.59 -10.10
CA LYS A 79 0.60 -4.31 -8.84
C LYS A 79 0.53 -3.31 -7.70
N GLY A 80 0.00 -3.73 -6.56
CA GLY A 80 0.06 -2.87 -5.38
C GLY A 80 -1.00 -1.75 -5.34
N VAL A 81 -2.05 -1.86 -6.16
CA VAL A 81 -3.10 -0.84 -6.29
C VAL A 81 -3.75 -0.54 -4.94
N ALA A 82 -3.93 0.74 -4.60
CA ALA A 82 -4.45 1.16 -3.29
C ALA A 82 -3.63 0.58 -2.12
N ASN A 83 -4.23 -0.26 -1.27
CA ASN A 83 -3.53 -0.98 -0.21
C ASN A 83 -3.35 -2.48 -0.54
N ASP A 84 -3.44 -2.89 -1.81
CA ASP A 84 -3.31 -4.30 -2.18
C ASP A 84 -1.85 -4.79 -2.07
N TYR A 85 -1.49 -5.27 -0.89
CA TYR A 85 -0.14 -5.73 -0.58
C TYR A 85 0.09 -7.22 -0.92
N MET A 86 -0.76 -7.88 -1.72
CA MET A 86 -0.66 -9.34 -1.95
C MET A 86 0.70 -9.76 -2.51
N HIS A 87 1.29 -8.94 -3.39
CA HIS A 87 2.63 -9.15 -3.94
C HIS A 87 3.77 -9.16 -2.88
N ILE A 88 3.53 -8.59 -1.69
CA ILE A 88 4.43 -8.66 -0.53
C ILE A 88 4.12 -9.92 0.27
N ALA A 89 2.84 -10.22 0.50
CA ALA A 89 2.39 -11.41 1.23
C ALA A 89 2.85 -12.72 0.56
N GLU A 90 2.77 -12.79 -0.78
CA GLU A 90 3.28 -13.91 -1.58
C GLU A 90 4.78 -14.13 -1.35
N LYS A 91 5.58 -13.07 -1.39
CA LYS A 91 7.03 -13.16 -1.13
C LYS A 91 7.36 -13.60 0.30
N ILE A 92 6.59 -13.14 1.29
CA ILE A 92 6.72 -13.59 2.68
C ILE A 92 6.42 -15.09 2.77
N SER A 93 5.37 -15.56 2.10
CA SER A 93 4.99 -16.97 2.06
C SER A 93 6.04 -17.83 1.36
N ASP A 94 6.55 -17.39 0.20
CA ASP A 94 7.56 -18.12 -0.58
C ASP A 94 8.85 -18.34 0.21
N ASN A 95 9.23 -17.37 1.06
CA ASN A 95 10.44 -17.45 1.87
C ASN A 95 10.22 -18.19 3.19
N TYR A 96 8.98 -18.44 3.61
CA TYR A 96 8.61 -18.85 4.97
C TYR A 96 9.41 -20.06 5.47
N GLU A 97 9.47 -21.16 4.71
CA GLU A 97 10.12 -22.41 5.14
C GLU A 97 11.65 -22.33 5.19
N SER A 98 12.24 -21.48 4.34
CA SER A 98 13.70 -21.34 4.21
C SER A 98 14.28 -20.18 5.03
N TRP A 99 13.42 -19.39 5.65
CA TRP A 99 13.81 -18.18 6.36
C TRP A 99 14.56 -18.51 7.66
N SER A 100 15.55 -17.68 7.99
CA SER A 100 16.30 -17.77 9.24
C SER A 100 16.60 -16.37 9.81
N PRO A 101 16.65 -16.22 11.14
CA PRO A 101 17.00 -14.95 11.80
C PRO A 101 18.38 -14.42 11.39
N LYS A 102 18.45 -13.15 10.96
CA LYS A 102 19.72 -12.49 10.63
C LYS A 102 19.74 -10.98 10.78
N ILE A 103 18.57 -10.33 10.85
CA ILE A 103 18.49 -8.88 10.99
C ILE A 103 18.50 -8.51 12.48
N ARG A 104 19.14 -7.40 12.83
CA ARG A 104 19.07 -6.86 14.19
C ARG A 104 17.84 -5.96 14.31
N VAL A 105 17.11 -6.08 15.42
CA VAL A 105 15.85 -5.36 15.67
C VAL A 105 15.97 -4.53 16.94
N SER A 106 15.50 -3.29 16.90
CA SER A 106 15.36 -2.42 18.07
C SER A 106 13.89 -2.35 18.49
N ILE A 107 13.57 -2.82 19.69
CA ILE A 107 12.24 -2.69 20.31
C ILE A 107 12.25 -1.40 21.13
N VAL A 108 11.52 -0.38 20.66
CA VAL A 108 11.38 0.90 21.34
C VAL A 108 10.13 0.86 22.21
N ILE A 109 10.30 1.14 23.50
CA ILE A 109 9.24 1.08 24.51
C ILE A 109 9.04 2.46 25.14
N PRO A 110 8.00 3.22 24.76
CA PRO A 110 7.62 4.42 25.49
C PRO A 110 7.12 4.04 26.88
N LEU A 111 7.61 4.74 27.88
CA LEU A 111 7.38 4.46 29.29
C LEU A 111 6.90 5.73 30.01
N TYR A 112 5.83 5.59 30.77
CA TYR A 112 5.42 6.55 31.78
C TYR A 112 4.83 5.78 32.95
N ASN A 113 5.55 5.79 34.07
CA ASN A 113 5.28 4.98 35.25
C ASN A 113 5.16 3.48 34.91
N ARG A 114 4.17 2.78 35.46
CA ARG A 114 3.81 1.39 35.14
C ARG A 114 4.98 0.39 35.26
N ARG A 115 5.89 0.62 36.21
CA ARG A 115 7.05 -0.24 36.52
C ARG A 115 6.77 -1.75 36.44
N GLU A 116 5.72 -2.23 37.10
CA GLU A 116 5.38 -3.67 37.12
C GLU A 116 4.90 -4.22 35.77
N MET A 117 4.26 -3.38 34.95
CA MET A 117 3.83 -3.77 33.60
C MET A 117 5.04 -3.81 32.67
N LEU A 118 5.93 -2.82 32.76
CA LEU A 118 7.23 -2.85 32.08
C LEU A 118 8.01 -4.13 32.42
N GLY A 119 8.07 -4.51 33.70
CA GLY A 119 8.74 -5.74 34.12
C GLY A 119 8.18 -7.00 33.45
N ARG A 120 6.85 -7.13 33.33
CA ARG A 120 6.22 -8.26 32.61
C ARG A 120 6.49 -8.21 31.11
N THR A 121 6.50 -7.02 30.51
CA THR A 121 6.84 -6.81 29.10
C THR A 121 8.28 -7.23 28.82
N LEU A 122 9.25 -6.79 29.63
CA LEU A 122 10.67 -7.20 29.52
C LEU A 122 10.84 -8.71 29.73
N ALA A 123 10.14 -9.29 30.71
CA ALA A 123 10.14 -10.73 30.92
C ALA A 123 9.63 -11.49 29.69
N MET A 124 8.57 -11.02 29.04
CA MET A 124 8.07 -11.64 27.80
C MET A 124 9.00 -11.43 26.60
N ILE A 125 9.78 -10.33 26.56
CA ILE A 125 10.86 -10.16 25.57
C ILE A 125 11.98 -11.19 25.78
N SER A 126 12.31 -11.55 27.03
CA SER A 126 13.32 -12.59 27.30
C SER A 126 12.94 -13.99 26.81
N HIS A 127 11.64 -14.21 26.51
CA HIS A 127 11.11 -15.48 25.99
C HIS A 127 10.87 -15.47 24.48
N GLN A 128 11.40 -14.50 23.73
CA GLN A 128 11.24 -14.49 22.27
C GLN A 128 11.86 -15.73 21.63
N THR A 129 11.21 -16.27 20.60
CA THR A 129 11.76 -17.32 19.73
C THR A 129 12.86 -16.79 18.82
N TYR A 130 12.90 -15.47 18.62
CA TYR A 130 13.97 -14.78 17.91
C TYR A 130 15.24 -14.69 18.77
N PRO A 131 16.45 -14.83 18.21
CA PRO A 131 17.69 -14.77 18.98
C PRO A 131 17.85 -13.43 19.72
N LEU A 132 18.06 -13.49 21.04
CA LEU A 132 18.15 -12.30 21.89
C LEU A 132 19.38 -11.44 21.56
N ASP A 133 20.46 -12.01 21.02
CA ASP A 133 21.66 -11.27 20.58
C ASP A 133 21.43 -10.42 19.33
N LEU A 134 20.29 -10.62 18.66
CA LEU A 134 19.79 -9.80 17.56
C LEU A 134 18.72 -8.80 18.02
N ILE A 135 18.36 -8.77 19.30
CA ILE A 135 17.36 -7.86 19.86
C ILE A 135 18.06 -6.82 20.74
N GLU A 136 17.77 -5.58 20.43
CA GLU A 136 18.02 -4.43 21.30
C GLU A 136 16.67 -3.95 21.87
N VAL A 137 16.64 -3.55 23.13
CA VAL A 137 15.50 -2.88 23.76
C VAL A 137 15.86 -1.45 24.10
N VAL A 138 15.07 -0.48 23.66
CA VAL A 138 15.25 0.95 23.99
C VAL A 138 14.04 1.40 24.81
N ILE A 139 14.25 1.60 26.10
CA ILE A 139 13.25 2.15 26.99
C ILE A 139 13.34 3.67 26.92
N ALA A 140 12.27 4.32 26.45
CA ALA A 140 12.18 5.75 26.34
C ALA A 140 11.18 6.29 27.38
N ASP A 141 11.72 6.86 28.45
CA ASP A 141 10.97 7.31 29.62
C ASP A 141 10.54 8.78 29.50
N ASP A 142 9.23 9.01 29.54
CA ASP A 142 8.57 10.32 29.52
C ASP A 142 8.49 11.00 30.89
N GLY A 143 9.49 10.76 31.74
CA GLY A 143 9.61 11.45 33.02
C GLY A 143 9.00 10.74 34.23
N SER A 144 8.91 9.40 34.21
CA SER A 144 8.36 8.54 35.27
C SER A 144 8.90 8.84 36.68
N ASN A 145 8.05 8.57 37.69
CA ASN A 145 8.34 8.81 39.10
C ASN A 145 8.27 7.56 40.00
N ASP A 146 8.02 6.38 39.42
CA ASP A 146 7.83 5.10 40.12
C ASP A 146 9.09 4.21 40.16
N ASP A 147 10.26 4.81 39.95
CA ASP A 147 11.58 4.16 39.92
C ASP A 147 11.64 2.97 38.93
N PRO A 148 11.52 3.23 37.61
CA PRO A 148 11.57 2.18 36.61
C PRO A 148 12.98 1.57 36.46
N LEU A 149 14.04 2.32 36.76
CA LEU A 149 15.42 1.86 36.60
C LEU A 149 15.74 0.63 37.46
N SER A 150 15.19 0.53 38.67
CA SER A 150 15.39 -0.66 39.48
C SER A 150 14.75 -1.91 38.85
N MET A 151 13.59 -1.77 38.19
CA MET A 151 12.99 -2.87 37.42
C MET A 151 13.82 -3.21 36.19
N VAL A 152 14.32 -2.21 35.46
CA VAL A 152 15.17 -2.43 34.27
C VAL A 152 16.44 -3.21 34.62
N SER A 153 17.08 -2.86 35.74
CA SER A 153 18.31 -3.51 36.20
C SER A 153 18.18 -5.01 36.45
N GLU A 154 16.96 -5.51 36.67
CA GLU A 154 16.70 -6.95 36.82
C GLU A 154 16.86 -7.74 35.50
N PHE A 155 17.01 -7.05 34.36
CA PHE A 155 17.08 -7.63 33.01
C PHE A 155 18.40 -7.33 32.28
N ASP A 156 19.31 -6.54 32.85
CA ASP A 156 20.58 -6.14 32.21
C ASP A 156 21.47 -7.34 31.83
N GLU A 157 21.39 -8.45 32.56
CA GLU A 157 22.15 -9.67 32.25
C GLU A 157 21.51 -10.53 31.14
N ILE A 158 20.27 -10.22 30.74
CA ILE A 158 19.46 -11.03 29.82
C ILE A 158 19.24 -10.32 28.48
N LEU A 159 19.04 -9.00 28.49
CA LEU A 159 18.66 -8.19 27.33
C LEU A 159 19.67 -7.06 27.09
N ASP A 160 19.95 -6.69 25.83
CA ASP A 160 20.67 -5.45 25.49
C ASP A 160 19.71 -4.26 25.64
N ILE A 161 19.71 -3.64 26.83
CA ILE A 161 18.81 -2.53 27.15
C ILE A 161 19.55 -1.20 27.08
N GLN A 162 18.98 -0.25 26.34
CA GLN A 162 19.25 1.17 26.46
C GLN A 162 18.10 1.85 27.20
N TYR A 163 18.43 2.76 28.11
CA TYR A 163 17.44 3.60 28.78
C TYR A 163 17.72 5.06 28.49
N VAL A 164 16.73 5.75 27.91
CA VAL A 164 16.75 7.19 27.65
C VAL A 164 15.56 7.84 28.31
N ARG A 165 15.75 9.06 28.77
CA ARG A 165 14.73 9.78 29.56
C ARG A 165 14.65 11.24 29.15
N GLN A 166 13.43 11.75 29.09
CA GLN A 166 13.13 13.18 29.04
C GLN A 166 12.51 13.68 30.34
N LYS A 167 12.41 15.00 30.48
CA LYS A 167 11.76 15.62 31.65
C LYS A 167 10.24 15.45 31.53
N ASP A 168 9.57 15.22 32.66
CA ASP A 168 8.11 15.28 32.72
C ASP A 168 7.65 16.71 32.44
N LEU A 169 6.99 16.90 31.28
CA LEU A 169 6.41 18.15 30.82
C LEU A 169 4.92 17.95 30.46
N GLY A 170 4.25 17.02 31.16
CA GLY A 170 2.94 16.51 30.82
C GLY A 170 3.00 15.40 29.77
N TYR A 171 1.89 15.15 29.08
CA TYR A 171 1.78 14.07 28.09
C TYR A 171 2.60 14.39 26.82
N ARG A 172 3.70 13.65 26.58
CA ARG A 172 4.63 13.89 25.46
C ARG A 172 4.93 12.60 24.69
N LEU A 173 3.90 11.79 24.45
CA LEU A 173 4.05 10.47 23.81
C LEU A 173 4.75 10.53 22.44
N SER A 174 4.45 11.53 21.60
CA SER A 174 5.15 11.73 20.32
C SER A 174 6.65 12.00 20.52
N GLU A 175 6.99 12.91 21.44
CA GLU A 175 8.38 13.32 21.72
C GLU A 175 9.20 12.13 22.24
N VAL A 176 8.66 11.35 23.19
CA VAL A 176 9.36 10.21 23.77
C VAL A 176 9.51 9.04 22.79
N ARG A 177 8.51 8.82 21.90
CA ARG A 177 8.62 7.87 20.78
C ARG A 177 9.75 8.29 19.84
N ASN A 178 9.81 9.57 19.46
CA ASN A 178 10.86 10.09 18.61
C ASN A 178 12.25 9.93 19.27
N LEU A 179 12.37 10.24 20.57
CA LEU A 179 13.59 10.05 21.34
C LEU A 179 14.06 8.58 21.30
N GLY A 180 13.16 7.63 21.58
CA GLY A 180 13.48 6.21 21.54
C GLY A 180 13.91 5.73 20.15
N ILE A 181 13.20 6.14 19.10
CA ILE A 181 13.49 5.72 17.71
C ILE A 181 14.80 6.34 17.22
N ARG A 182 15.10 7.59 17.57
CA ARG A 182 16.42 8.20 17.28
C ARG A 182 17.55 7.42 17.96
N THR A 183 17.33 6.96 19.20
CA THR A 183 18.31 6.23 20.00
C THR A 183 18.56 4.80 19.51
N ALA A 184 17.56 4.15 18.91
CA ALA A 184 17.67 2.80 18.36
C ALA A 184 18.90 2.62 17.44
N LYS A 185 19.74 1.61 17.70
CA LYS A 185 20.96 1.34 16.94
C LYS A 185 20.67 0.69 15.59
N ASN A 186 19.57 -0.05 15.46
CA ASN A 186 19.27 -0.85 14.28
C ASN A 186 18.23 -0.19 13.37
N ASP A 187 18.26 -0.58 12.10
CA ASP A 187 17.34 -0.06 11.08
C ASP A 187 15.95 -0.69 11.12
N TYR A 188 15.77 -1.81 11.82
CA TYR A 188 14.47 -2.47 11.96
C TYR A 188 13.91 -2.16 13.34
N VAL A 189 12.78 -1.45 13.38
CA VAL A 189 12.20 -0.92 14.62
C VAL A 189 10.85 -1.58 14.88
N ILE A 190 10.64 -2.03 16.11
CA ILE A 190 9.33 -2.38 16.66
C ILE A 190 9.00 -1.34 17.72
N LEU A 191 7.89 -0.63 17.57
CA LEU A 191 7.36 0.24 18.62
C LEU A 191 6.32 -0.53 19.43
N LEU A 192 6.52 -0.59 20.74
CA LEU A 192 5.74 -1.44 21.64
C LEU A 192 5.48 -0.71 22.96
N ASP A 193 4.23 -0.42 23.30
CA ASP A 193 3.93 0.29 24.56
C ASP A 193 4.36 -0.55 25.79
N CYS A 194 4.69 0.11 26.91
CA CYS A 194 5.18 -0.58 28.12
C CYS A 194 4.19 -1.59 28.73
N ASP A 195 2.89 -1.47 28.45
CA ASP A 195 1.83 -2.38 28.87
C ASP A 195 1.46 -3.44 27.81
N MET A 196 2.20 -3.50 26.70
CA MET A 196 2.03 -4.47 25.63
C MET A 196 3.06 -5.60 25.74
N ALA A 197 2.74 -6.64 26.51
CA ALA A 197 3.62 -7.79 26.67
C ALA A 197 3.63 -8.66 25.38
N PRO A 198 4.77 -8.79 24.67
CA PRO A 198 4.79 -9.43 23.36
C PRO A 198 4.73 -10.96 23.48
N VAL A 199 3.91 -11.64 22.67
CA VAL A 199 3.98 -13.11 22.62
C VAL A 199 5.35 -13.56 22.10
N PRO A 200 5.84 -14.75 22.46
CA PRO A 200 7.18 -15.24 22.08
C PRO A 200 7.53 -15.18 20.58
N THR A 201 6.53 -15.29 19.70
CA THR A 201 6.73 -15.31 18.24
C THR A 201 6.70 -13.91 17.60
N MET A 202 6.50 -12.84 18.37
CA MET A 202 6.25 -11.49 17.82
C MET A 202 7.45 -10.97 17.03
N VAL A 203 8.64 -10.95 17.62
CA VAL A 203 9.83 -10.38 16.97
C VAL A 203 10.18 -11.16 15.70
N GLU A 204 10.10 -12.50 15.76
CA GLU A 204 10.29 -13.37 14.61
C GLU A 204 9.31 -13.04 13.47
N SER A 205 8.04 -12.81 13.80
CA SER A 205 6.99 -12.47 12.84
C SER A 205 7.27 -11.12 12.16
N TYR A 206 7.63 -10.10 12.93
CA TYR A 206 8.02 -8.80 12.38
C TYR A 206 9.27 -8.90 11.52
N ALA A 207 10.32 -9.58 12.00
CA ALA A 207 11.59 -9.66 11.31
C ALA A 207 11.46 -10.32 9.92
N ARG A 208 10.69 -11.42 9.84
CA ARG A 208 10.39 -12.12 8.58
C ARG A 208 9.72 -11.20 7.56
N CYS A 209 8.79 -10.35 8.00
CA CYS A 209 8.05 -9.44 7.14
C CYS A 209 8.90 -8.22 6.73
N LEU A 210 9.65 -7.64 7.66
CA LEU A 210 10.49 -6.46 7.45
C LEU A 210 11.68 -6.73 6.52
N GLU A 211 12.18 -7.97 6.49
CA GLU A 211 13.22 -8.37 5.54
C GLU A 211 12.72 -8.35 4.09
N VAL A 212 11.43 -8.66 3.87
CA VAL A 212 10.81 -8.69 2.54
C VAL A 212 10.44 -7.29 2.06
N SER A 213 10.01 -6.41 2.98
CA SER A 213 9.55 -5.07 2.63
C SER A 213 9.99 -4.01 3.64
N THR A 214 10.80 -3.07 3.16
CA THR A 214 11.12 -1.80 3.84
C THR A 214 10.15 -0.66 3.47
N ARG A 215 9.14 -0.99 2.63
CA ARG A 215 8.09 -0.08 2.13
C ARG A 215 6.71 -0.43 2.72
N SER A 216 6.68 -0.84 3.99
CA SER A 216 5.47 -1.27 4.68
C SER A 216 5.53 -0.92 6.16
N LEU A 217 4.36 -0.57 6.69
CA LEU A 217 4.11 -0.42 8.12
C LEU A 217 3.28 -1.63 8.57
N PHE A 218 3.89 -2.48 9.40
CA PHE A 218 3.24 -3.69 9.90
C PHE A 218 2.54 -3.39 11.23
N CYS A 219 1.24 -3.68 11.30
CA CYS A 219 0.41 -3.41 12.47
C CYS A 219 0.14 -4.70 13.24
N GLY A 220 0.70 -4.83 14.44
CA GLY A 220 0.55 -6.02 15.26
C GLY A 220 -0.84 -6.10 15.88
N HIS A 221 -1.33 -7.32 16.07
CA HIS A 221 -2.58 -7.58 16.78
C HIS A 221 -2.42 -7.35 18.29
N ARG A 222 -3.54 -7.19 19.00
CA ARG A 222 -3.52 -7.10 20.47
C ARG A 222 -4.69 -7.84 21.11
N ARG A 223 -4.43 -8.38 22.28
CA ARG A 223 -5.40 -9.03 23.16
C ARG A 223 -5.39 -8.32 24.51
N TYR A 224 -6.56 -8.04 25.08
CA TYR A 224 -6.66 -7.44 26.40
C TYR A 224 -6.69 -8.52 27.47
N VAL A 225 -5.85 -8.39 28.49
CA VAL A 225 -5.68 -9.39 29.55
C VAL A 225 -5.53 -8.74 30.94
N ASP A 226 -5.92 -9.46 31.99
CA ASP A 226 -5.62 -9.07 33.38
C ASP A 226 -4.40 -9.85 33.87
N ALA A 227 -3.25 -9.19 33.91
CA ALA A 227 -1.99 -9.75 34.40
C ALA A 227 -1.62 -9.27 35.82
N ASN A 228 -2.49 -8.51 36.50
CA ASN A 228 -2.15 -7.85 37.77
C ASN A 228 -1.79 -8.83 38.90
N HIS A 229 -2.29 -10.07 38.81
CA HIS A 229 -2.07 -11.13 39.79
C HIS A 229 -0.83 -12.00 39.49
N ILE A 230 -0.12 -11.75 38.39
CA ILE A 230 1.06 -12.51 38.00
C ILE A 230 2.31 -11.69 38.33
N PRO A 231 3.20 -12.12 39.23
CA PRO A 231 4.45 -11.41 39.54
C PRO A 231 5.44 -11.43 38.37
N VAL A 232 6.27 -10.39 38.24
CA VAL A 232 7.33 -10.33 37.22
C VAL A 232 8.27 -11.53 37.30
N SER A 233 8.67 -11.93 38.50
CA SER A 233 9.56 -13.09 38.73
C SER A 233 9.01 -14.39 38.15
N GLU A 234 7.70 -14.59 38.19
CA GLU A 234 7.05 -15.77 37.63
C GLU A 234 7.04 -15.74 36.10
N VAL A 235 6.82 -14.56 35.50
CA VAL A 235 6.91 -14.40 34.04
C VAL A 235 8.35 -14.62 33.56
N LYS A 236 9.37 -14.19 34.33
CA LYS A 236 10.77 -14.45 34.02
C LYS A 236 11.08 -15.95 33.94
N GLU A 237 10.51 -16.75 34.82
CA GLU A 237 10.68 -18.20 34.79
C GLU A 237 9.95 -18.86 33.61
N SER A 238 8.75 -18.39 33.27
CA SER A 238 7.97 -18.97 32.18
C SER A 238 6.90 -18.02 31.62
N PRO A 239 6.72 -17.97 30.28
CA PRO A 239 5.66 -17.16 29.66
C PRO A 239 4.26 -17.80 29.78
N ARG A 240 4.19 -19.05 30.25
CA ARG A 240 2.97 -19.89 30.22
C ARG A 240 1.74 -19.20 30.81
N LYS A 241 1.88 -18.64 32.01
CA LYS A 241 0.78 -17.96 32.70
C LYS A 241 0.27 -16.74 31.97
N MET A 242 1.14 -16.02 31.25
CA MET A 242 0.74 -14.88 30.43
C MET A 242 -0.02 -15.35 29.18
N LEU A 243 0.46 -16.41 28.52
CA LEU A 243 -0.16 -16.94 27.30
C LEU A 243 -1.55 -17.54 27.54
N GLU A 244 -1.77 -18.15 28.71
CA GLU A 244 -3.05 -18.75 29.09
C GLU A 244 -4.09 -17.77 29.62
N LEU A 245 -3.76 -16.48 29.75
CA LEU A 245 -4.71 -15.47 30.17
C LEU A 245 -5.89 -15.44 29.19
N PRO A 246 -7.14 -15.59 29.70
CA PRO A 246 -8.31 -15.39 28.87
C PRO A 246 -8.40 -13.93 28.45
N ASP A 247 -9.08 -13.69 27.33
CA ASP A 247 -9.37 -12.33 26.93
C ASP A 247 -10.40 -11.70 27.87
N ILE A 248 -10.14 -10.47 28.27
CA ILE A 248 -11.05 -9.69 29.09
C ILE A 248 -11.69 -8.57 28.27
N GLU A 249 -12.94 -8.25 28.60
CA GLU A 249 -13.50 -6.98 28.15
C GLU A 249 -12.84 -5.87 28.96
N THR A 250 -12.23 -4.92 28.26
CA THR A 250 -11.72 -3.71 28.89
C THR A 250 -12.85 -3.03 29.67
N THR A 251 -12.54 -2.49 30.85
CA THR A 251 -13.53 -1.80 31.69
C THR A 251 -13.93 -0.43 31.12
N ASN A 252 -13.39 -0.03 29.96
CA ASN A 252 -13.74 1.18 29.25
C ASN A 252 -15.15 1.11 28.63
N GLU A 253 -16.10 1.84 29.23
CA GLU A 253 -17.54 1.71 28.98
C GLU A 253 -18.02 2.03 27.55
N LYS A 254 -17.23 2.74 26.72
CA LYS A 254 -17.65 3.23 25.40
C LYS A 254 -17.38 2.29 24.20
N MET A 255 -16.67 1.16 24.37
CA MET A 255 -16.48 0.18 23.27
C MET A 255 -17.62 -0.83 23.11
N LYS A 256 -18.72 -0.68 23.86
CA LYS A 256 -19.90 -1.54 23.82
C LYS A 256 -20.88 -1.15 22.69
N ARG A 257 -20.46 -1.29 21.43
CA ARG A 257 -21.39 -1.38 20.30
C ARG A 257 -21.18 -2.75 19.65
N ASP A 258 -22.21 -3.58 19.74
CA ASP A 258 -22.30 -4.94 19.22
C ASP A 258 -21.29 -5.94 19.83
N GLY A 259 -21.57 -6.41 21.06
CA GLY A 259 -21.07 -7.67 21.65
C GLY A 259 -19.63 -8.09 21.35
N HIS A 260 -18.76 -8.06 22.37
CA HIS A 260 -17.47 -8.77 22.40
C HIS A 260 -16.42 -8.35 21.35
N VAL A 261 -16.17 -7.06 21.15
CA VAL A 261 -15.01 -6.62 20.35
C VAL A 261 -13.84 -6.28 21.26
N LEU A 262 -12.89 -7.21 21.38
CA LEU A 262 -11.65 -7.07 22.15
C LEU A 262 -10.69 -6.06 21.48
N ASP A 263 -10.37 -6.25 20.20
CA ASP A 263 -9.61 -5.28 19.39
C ASP A 263 -10.53 -4.65 18.33
N TRP A 264 -10.78 -3.34 18.44
CA TRP A 264 -11.69 -2.59 17.57
C TRP A 264 -11.32 -2.63 16.09
N ARG A 265 -10.08 -2.98 15.75
CA ARG A 265 -9.61 -3.11 14.37
C ARG A 265 -10.10 -4.39 13.69
N MET A 266 -10.48 -5.40 14.47
CA MET A 266 -10.85 -6.73 13.96
C MET A 266 -12.05 -6.70 13.00
N PRO A 267 -13.16 -5.98 13.29
CA PRO A 267 -14.23 -5.80 12.32
C PRO A 267 -13.75 -5.22 10.99
N MET A 268 -12.85 -4.21 11.03
CA MET A 268 -12.28 -3.64 9.80
C MET A 268 -11.49 -4.69 9.03
N TYR A 269 -10.61 -5.44 9.70
CA TYR A 269 -9.80 -6.49 9.06
C TYR A 269 -10.69 -7.55 8.39
N ARG A 270 -11.74 -8.00 9.08
CA ARG A 270 -12.69 -9.00 8.58
C ARG A 270 -13.47 -8.53 7.37
N GLN A 271 -13.81 -7.25 7.28
CA GLN A 271 -14.64 -6.68 6.21
C GLN A 271 -13.82 -6.26 4.98
N SER A 272 -12.53 -5.99 5.15
CA SER A 272 -11.66 -5.39 4.13
C SER A 272 -10.55 -6.32 3.63
N ASP A 273 -10.63 -7.62 3.92
CA ASP A 273 -9.60 -8.61 3.59
C ASP A 273 -8.24 -8.22 4.22
N ASN A 274 -8.24 -8.04 5.54
CA ASN A 274 -7.09 -7.56 6.33
C ASN A 274 -6.55 -6.20 5.86
N LEU A 275 -7.43 -5.22 5.65
CA LEU A 275 -7.11 -3.87 5.14
C LEU A 275 -6.70 -3.81 3.65
N ARG A 276 -6.62 -4.93 2.94
CA ARG A 276 -6.25 -4.95 1.51
C ARG A 276 -7.18 -4.06 0.67
N PHE A 277 -8.46 -4.03 1.03
CA PHE A 277 -9.51 -3.24 0.38
C PHE A 277 -10.07 -2.11 1.24
N GLU A 278 -9.40 -1.74 2.33
CA GLU A 278 -9.83 -0.61 3.16
C GLU A 278 -9.47 0.72 2.46
N LYS A 279 -10.44 1.64 2.41
CA LYS A 279 -10.26 2.96 1.77
C LYS A 279 -9.15 3.77 2.45
N TYR A 280 -9.12 3.72 3.77
CA TYR A 280 -8.19 4.48 4.62
C TYR A 280 -7.55 3.53 5.66
N PRO A 281 -6.60 2.69 5.23
CA PRO A 281 -6.07 1.61 6.08
C PRO A 281 -5.23 2.15 7.26
N PHE A 282 -4.69 3.36 7.13
CA PHE A 282 -3.90 4.00 8.19
C PHE A 282 -4.67 4.26 9.48
N ARG A 283 -6.00 4.21 9.45
CA ARG A 283 -6.84 4.24 10.67
C ARG A 283 -6.48 3.13 11.64
N ALA A 284 -6.03 1.98 11.15
CA ALA A 284 -5.70 0.82 11.98
C ALA A 284 -4.30 0.89 12.62
N VAL A 285 -3.51 1.93 12.28
CA VAL A 285 -2.18 2.14 12.87
C VAL A 285 -2.37 2.51 14.33
N CYS A 286 -1.82 1.70 15.22
CA CYS A 286 -1.79 1.95 16.66
C CYS A 286 -0.33 1.90 17.13
N GLY A 287 0.20 3.02 17.62
CA GLY A 287 1.63 3.16 17.91
C GLY A 287 2.19 2.15 18.93
N GLY A 288 1.33 1.57 19.77
CA GLY A 288 1.73 0.60 20.79
C GLY A 288 2.08 -0.81 20.32
N ASN A 289 1.92 -1.13 19.03
CA ASN A 289 2.40 -2.40 18.45
C ASN A 289 2.52 -2.31 16.93
N ILE A 290 3.63 -1.74 16.45
CA ILE A 290 3.94 -1.60 15.02
C ILE A 290 5.39 -1.94 14.71
N GLY A 291 5.66 -2.44 13.51
CA GLY A 291 7.01 -2.71 13.01
C GLY A 291 7.27 -2.03 11.66
N PHE A 292 8.43 -1.41 11.52
CA PHE A 292 8.83 -0.69 10.30
C PHE A 292 10.36 -0.58 10.16
N HIS A 293 10.82 -0.27 8.95
CA HIS A 293 12.22 0.09 8.71
C HIS A 293 12.45 1.57 9.01
N LYS A 294 13.52 1.93 9.72
CA LYS A 294 13.85 3.27 10.22
C LYS A 294 13.88 4.33 9.13
N SER A 295 14.26 3.97 7.91
CA SER A 295 14.16 4.85 6.72
C SER A 295 12.75 5.42 6.46
N LEU A 296 11.71 4.84 7.09
CA LEU A 296 10.37 5.39 7.05
C LEU A 296 10.35 6.80 7.65
N PHE A 297 11.09 7.04 8.73
CA PHE A 297 11.24 8.38 9.35
C PHE A 297 11.80 9.39 8.35
N ASP A 298 12.80 9.00 7.55
CA ASP A 298 13.39 9.89 6.54
C ASP A 298 12.36 10.28 5.46
N ARG A 299 11.41 9.38 5.14
CA ARG A 299 10.41 9.59 4.09
C ARG A 299 9.17 10.32 4.55
N VAL A 300 8.74 10.09 5.79
CA VAL A 300 7.43 10.54 6.30
C VAL A 300 7.57 11.61 7.38
N GLY A 301 8.74 11.74 8.00
CA GLY A 301 8.98 12.54 9.19
C GLY A 301 8.73 11.77 10.50
N GLU A 302 9.12 12.39 11.61
CA GLU A 302 8.89 11.89 12.97
C GLU A 302 7.42 12.00 13.40
N PHE A 303 7.04 11.47 14.57
CA PHE A 303 5.71 11.71 15.14
C PHE A 303 5.53 13.21 15.42
N ASP A 304 4.34 13.76 15.15
CA ASP A 304 4.06 15.19 15.35
C ASP A 304 3.99 15.50 16.87
N GLU A 305 4.96 16.27 17.35
CA GLU A 305 5.12 16.65 18.77
C GLU A 305 4.11 17.72 19.23
N SER A 306 3.27 18.22 18.32
CA SER A 306 2.14 19.07 18.68
C SER A 306 0.97 18.30 19.31
N PHE A 307 0.94 16.96 19.20
CA PHE A 307 -0.01 16.11 19.91
C PHE A 307 0.41 15.95 21.38
N LYS A 308 -0.09 16.84 22.23
CA LYS A 308 0.27 16.96 23.66
C LYS A 308 -0.79 16.40 24.61
N ALA A 309 -1.78 15.70 24.06
CA ALA A 309 -2.82 15.00 24.80
C ALA A 309 -3.13 13.67 24.10
N TRP A 310 -3.96 12.83 24.74
CA TRP A 310 -4.15 11.45 24.31
C TRP A 310 -4.83 11.33 22.94
N GLY A 311 -4.19 10.58 22.03
CA GLY A 311 -4.78 10.01 20.83
C GLY A 311 -4.44 10.72 19.53
N LYS A 312 -4.69 10.00 18.42
CA LYS A 312 -4.60 10.45 17.01
C LYS A 312 -3.20 10.72 16.47
N GLU A 313 -2.17 10.77 17.30
CA GLU A 313 -0.78 10.95 16.87
C GLU A 313 -0.28 9.78 16.00
N ASP A 314 -0.70 8.55 16.33
CA ASP A 314 -0.39 7.35 15.57
C ASP A 314 -1.12 7.29 14.21
N THR A 315 -2.37 7.73 14.21
CA THR A 315 -3.22 7.77 13.02
C THR A 315 -2.74 8.85 12.05
N GLU A 316 -2.28 9.99 12.55
CA GLU A 316 -1.68 11.06 11.76
C GLU A 316 -0.36 10.60 11.12
N TRP A 317 0.52 9.99 11.90
CA TRP A 317 1.78 9.48 11.39
C TRP A 317 1.54 8.33 10.37
N GLY A 318 0.56 7.47 10.65
CA GLY A 318 0.07 6.45 9.72
C GLY A 318 -0.50 7.04 8.43
N PHE A 319 -1.21 8.18 8.50
CA PHE A 319 -1.67 8.91 7.31
C PHE A 319 -0.49 9.38 6.46
N ARG A 320 0.54 9.98 7.07
CA ARG A 320 1.74 10.40 6.33
C ARG A 320 2.45 9.23 5.68
N ALA A 321 2.60 8.10 6.38
CA ALA A 321 3.15 6.87 5.81
C ALA A 321 2.33 6.39 4.60
N TRP A 322 1.02 6.27 4.74
CA TRP A 322 0.14 5.88 3.65
C TRP A 322 0.19 6.87 2.47
N ASN A 323 0.20 8.18 2.72
CA ASN A 323 0.28 9.21 1.67
C ASN A 323 1.65 9.23 0.97
N ARG A 324 2.68 8.64 1.57
CA ARG A 324 4.02 8.43 1.00
C ARG A 324 4.21 7.09 0.31
N GLY A 325 3.13 6.36 0.04
CA GLY A 325 3.18 5.13 -0.75
C GLY A 325 3.33 3.84 0.05
N GLU A 326 3.43 3.93 1.38
CA GLU A 326 3.67 2.77 2.25
C GLU A 326 2.41 1.91 2.37
N TYR A 327 2.60 0.58 2.37
CA TYR A 327 1.50 -0.36 2.61
C TYR A 327 1.26 -0.51 4.12
N ILE A 328 -0.01 -0.58 4.53
CA ILE A 328 -0.39 -0.84 5.92
C ILE A 328 -0.88 -2.28 6.02
N ILE A 329 -0.14 -3.12 6.75
CA ILE A 329 -0.31 -4.58 6.73
C ILE A 329 -0.54 -5.10 8.16
N PRO A 330 -1.72 -5.65 8.49
CA PRO A 330 -1.94 -6.32 9.77
C PRO A 330 -1.08 -7.59 9.89
N LEU A 331 -0.51 -7.85 11.07
CA LEU A 331 0.18 -9.09 11.41
C LEU A 331 -0.39 -9.66 12.71
N PHE A 332 -1.05 -10.82 12.65
CA PHE A 332 -1.71 -11.38 13.83
C PHE A 332 -0.73 -12.16 14.69
N GLU A 333 0.24 -12.84 14.09
CA GLU A 333 1.30 -13.54 14.82
C GLU A 333 2.18 -12.57 15.64
N ALA A 334 2.21 -11.28 15.28
CA ALA A 334 2.76 -10.19 16.06
C ALA A 334 1.76 -9.68 17.12
N CYS A 335 1.31 -10.57 18.00
CA CYS A 335 0.31 -10.26 19.02
C CYS A 335 0.93 -9.72 20.31
N GLY A 336 0.50 -8.55 20.76
CA GLY A 336 0.80 -8.06 22.11
C GLY A 336 -0.35 -8.32 23.08
N LEU A 337 -0.02 -8.72 24.31
CA LEU A 337 -0.96 -8.83 25.41
C LEU A 337 -1.03 -7.46 26.10
N HIS A 338 -2.06 -6.68 25.78
CA HIS A 338 -2.36 -5.42 26.44
C HIS A 338 -2.85 -5.70 27.85
N MET A 339 -2.00 -5.39 28.84
CA MET A 339 -2.32 -5.59 30.24
C MET A 339 -3.21 -4.44 30.74
N GLU A 340 -4.31 -4.75 31.44
CA GLU A 340 -5.14 -3.72 32.07
C GLU A 340 -4.45 -3.16 33.34
N PRO A 341 -4.38 -1.83 33.53
CA PRO A 341 -3.82 -1.25 34.74
C PRO A 341 -4.66 -1.60 35.98
N PRO A 342 -4.04 -1.66 37.19
CA PRO A 342 -4.76 -1.88 38.43
C PRO A 342 -5.93 -0.89 38.61
N GLY A 343 -7.14 -1.41 38.80
CA GLY A 343 -8.34 -0.59 39.01
C GLY A 343 -8.93 0.07 37.76
N GLY A 344 -8.44 -0.26 36.56
CA GLY A 344 -9.03 0.14 35.27
C GLY A 344 -8.92 1.63 34.91
N ARG A 345 -8.31 2.45 35.78
CA ARG A 345 -8.12 3.88 35.52
C ARG A 345 -6.89 4.08 34.65
N ASN A 346 -7.08 4.73 33.50
CA ASN A 346 -5.98 5.33 32.76
C ASN A 346 -5.63 6.68 33.41
N GLU A 347 -4.34 7.01 33.45
CA GLU A 347 -3.83 8.28 34.01
C GLU A 347 -4.27 9.50 33.16
N THR A 348 -4.77 9.25 31.95
CA THR A 348 -5.21 10.28 30.99
C THR A 348 -6.72 10.23 30.79
N ASP A 349 -7.37 11.39 30.86
CA ASP A 349 -8.73 11.56 30.36
C ASP A 349 -8.73 11.50 28.83
N ARG A 350 -9.22 10.38 28.30
CA ARG A 350 -9.22 10.11 26.85
C ARG A 350 -10.24 10.96 26.09
N GLU A 351 -11.31 11.42 26.76
CA GLU A 351 -12.34 12.23 26.11
C GLU A 351 -11.86 13.66 25.95
N LEU A 352 -11.37 14.25 27.05
CA LEU A 352 -10.73 15.57 27.01
C LEU A 352 -9.51 15.57 26.08
N GLY A 353 -8.69 14.51 26.13
CA GLY A 353 -7.54 14.37 25.23
C GLY A 353 -7.96 14.33 23.76
N LEU A 354 -9.01 13.58 23.43
CA LEU A 354 -9.53 13.53 22.06
C LEU A 354 -10.09 14.89 21.62
N GLU A 355 -10.80 15.60 22.48
CA GLU A 355 -11.31 16.95 22.19
C GLU A 355 -10.17 17.95 21.87
N GLU A 356 -9.04 17.85 22.59
CA GLU A 356 -7.86 18.70 22.38
C GLU A 356 -7.13 18.39 21.06
N VAL A 357 -6.94 17.11 20.72
CA VAL A 357 -6.13 16.71 19.55
C VAL A 357 -6.90 16.71 18.24
N MET A 358 -8.24 16.60 18.25
CA MET A 358 -9.03 16.51 17.02
C MET A 358 -8.88 17.73 16.08
N PRO A 359 -8.82 18.98 16.55
CA PRO A 359 -8.51 20.14 15.70
C PRO A 359 -7.15 20.02 15.00
N ILE A 360 -6.11 19.60 15.72
CA ILE A 360 -4.76 19.37 15.17
C ILE A 360 -4.81 18.26 14.13
N PHE A 361 -5.50 17.16 14.45
CA PHE A 361 -5.64 16.01 13.57
C PHE A 361 -6.36 16.38 12.25
N VAL A 362 -7.46 17.14 12.31
CA VAL A 362 -8.20 17.58 11.11
C VAL A 362 -7.36 18.56 10.27
N ASP A 363 -6.54 19.40 10.90
CA ASP A 363 -5.59 20.30 10.24
C ASP A 363 -4.47 19.54 9.49
N ARG A 364 -4.03 18.39 10.01
CA ARG A 364 -2.96 17.55 9.44
C ARG A 364 -3.45 16.46 8.47
N VAL A 365 -4.68 15.96 8.65
CA VAL A 365 -5.22 14.82 7.90
C VAL A 365 -6.44 15.29 7.08
N PRO A 366 -6.27 15.60 5.78
CA PRO A 366 -7.31 16.18 4.93
C PRO A 366 -8.42 15.21 4.52
N VAL A 367 -8.27 13.93 4.83
CA VAL A 367 -9.23 12.88 4.47
C VAL A 367 -9.99 12.36 5.70
N MET A 368 -11.15 11.74 5.46
CA MET A 368 -12.06 11.13 6.46
C MET A 368 -12.85 12.08 7.35
N TYR A 369 -12.16 12.91 8.15
CA TYR A 369 -12.78 13.66 9.25
C TYR A 369 -12.87 15.16 8.99
N ARG A 370 -12.10 15.69 8.03
CA ARG A 370 -12.19 17.10 7.63
C ARG A 370 -13.51 17.36 6.91
N LYS A 371 -14.23 18.38 7.36
CA LYS A 371 -15.32 18.99 6.60
C LYS A 371 -14.75 20.13 5.78
N HIS A 372 -15.16 20.24 4.52
CA HIS A 372 -14.75 21.35 3.66
C HIS A 372 -15.61 22.57 4.00
N GLU A 373 -14.96 23.63 4.45
CA GLU A 373 -15.57 24.90 4.82
C GLU A 373 -14.85 26.02 4.08
N HIS A 374 -15.61 26.92 3.45
CA HIS A 374 -15.07 28.06 2.73
C HIS A 374 -14.31 29.00 3.68
N GLY A 375 -13.15 29.50 3.23
CA GLY A 375 -12.30 30.42 3.98
C GLY A 375 -11.47 29.79 5.10
N VAL A 376 -11.62 28.49 5.38
CA VAL A 376 -10.81 27.78 6.38
C VAL A 376 -9.51 27.31 5.75
N ARG A 377 -8.39 27.66 6.37
CA ARG A 377 -7.05 27.24 5.94
C ARG A 377 -6.57 26.09 6.81
N ASN A 378 -6.00 25.08 6.15
CA ASN A 378 -5.36 23.95 6.82
C ASN A 378 -3.86 23.95 6.49
N SER A 379 -3.05 23.48 7.44
CA SER A 379 -1.59 23.35 7.28
C SER A 379 -1.20 22.26 6.29
N VAL A 380 -2.04 21.23 6.15
CA VAL A 380 -1.94 20.20 5.11
C VAL A 380 -3.17 20.31 4.22
N PRO A 381 -3.06 20.79 2.96
CA PRO A 381 -4.20 20.93 2.07
C PRO A 381 -4.68 19.56 1.55
N LEU A 382 -5.88 19.48 1.00
CA LEU A 382 -6.31 18.28 0.30
C LEU A 382 -5.61 18.14 -1.07
N VAL A 383 -5.47 19.27 -1.79
CA VAL A 383 -4.91 19.33 -3.13
C VAL A 383 -3.66 20.20 -3.17
N SER A 384 -2.64 19.76 -3.89
CA SER A 384 -1.51 20.59 -4.29
C SER A 384 -1.47 20.69 -5.81
N ILE A 385 -1.35 21.90 -6.35
CA ILE A 385 -1.08 22.11 -7.79
C ILE A 385 0.41 22.39 -7.94
N TYR A 386 1.12 21.58 -8.72
CA TYR A 386 2.53 21.80 -8.98
C TYR A 386 2.73 22.48 -10.34
N ILE A 387 3.70 23.41 -10.40
CA ILE A 387 4.04 24.18 -11.60
C ILE A 387 5.57 24.15 -11.82
N PRO A 388 6.07 23.46 -12.86
CA PRO A 388 7.44 23.65 -13.33
C PRO A 388 7.51 24.94 -14.17
N ALA A 389 8.31 25.92 -13.73
CA ALA A 389 8.37 27.23 -14.37
C ALA A 389 9.77 27.51 -14.94
N PHE A 390 9.86 27.79 -16.23
CA PHE A 390 11.10 28.23 -16.89
C PHE A 390 10.81 29.32 -17.92
N ASN A 391 11.34 30.51 -17.68
CA ASN A 391 11.11 31.72 -18.50
C ASN A 391 9.62 32.00 -18.76
N ALA A 392 8.84 32.17 -17.69
CA ALA A 392 7.39 32.35 -17.68
C ALA A 392 6.97 33.72 -17.11
N GLU A 393 7.80 34.77 -17.24
CA GLU A 393 7.53 36.12 -16.69
C GLU A 393 6.15 36.66 -17.11
N ASP A 394 5.74 36.42 -18.35
CA ASP A 394 4.49 36.97 -18.92
C ASP A 394 3.24 36.16 -18.51
N SER A 395 3.40 34.91 -18.04
CA SER A 395 2.30 33.96 -17.89
C SER A 395 2.10 33.44 -16.46
N ILE A 396 3.16 33.42 -15.64
CA ILE A 396 3.16 32.73 -14.35
C ILE A 396 2.09 33.27 -13.38
N VAL A 397 1.83 34.58 -13.40
CA VAL A 397 0.83 35.21 -12.51
C VAL A 397 -0.57 34.70 -12.82
N GLU A 398 -0.92 34.57 -14.10
CA GLU A 398 -2.22 34.06 -14.52
C GLU A 398 -2.36 32.56 -14.23
N SER A 399 -1.31 31.77 -14.48
CA SER A 399 -1.30 30.35 -14.18
C SER A 399 -1.53 30.10 -12.68
N VAL A 400 -0.77 30.78 -11.80
CA VAL A 400 -0.95 30.66 -10.34
C VAL A 400 -2.35 31.11 -9.93
N ASN A 401 -2.85 32.24 -10.45
CA ASN A 401 -4.19 32.71 -10.13
C ASN A 401 -5.28 31.73 -10.60
N SER A 402 -5.11 31.03 -11.73
CA SER A 402 -6.07 30.03 -12.19
C SER A 402 -6.18 28.84 -11.22
N ALA A 403 -5.07 28.43 -10.61
CA ALA A 403 -5.04 27.40 -9.58
C ALA A 403 -5.58 27.92 -8.24
N LEU A 404 -5.41 29.22 -7.95
CA LEU A 404 -5.91 29.81 -6.71
C LEU A 404 -7.41 30.07 -6.72
N ASN A 405 -7.96 30.45 -7.89
CA ASN A 405 -9.35 30.83 -8.11
C ASN A 405 -10.22 29.65 -8.57
N GLN A 406 -9.95 28.45 -8.05
CA GLN A 406 -10.79 27.28 -8.24
C GLN A 406 -12.05 27.37 -7.36
N THR A 407 -13.13 26.69 -7.75
CA THR A 407 -14.34 26.54 -6.91
C THR A 407 -14.04 25.77 -5.62
N PHE A 408 -13.04 24.88 -5.65
CA PHE A 408 -12.52 24.18 -4.48
C PHE A 408 -11.36 24.97 -3.83
N GLU A 409 -11.44 25.24 -2.52
CA GLU A 409 -10.53 26.18 -1.85
C GLU A 409 -9.36 25.54 -1.07
N ASP A 410 -9.45 24.26 -0.69
CA ASP A 410 -8.43 23.56 0.12
C ASP A 410 -7.22 23.11 -0.73
N ILE A 411 -6.57 24.12 -1.33
CA ILE A 411 -5.54 24.03 -2.37
C ILE A 411 -4.29 24.83 -1.96
N GLU A 412 -3.11 24.23 -2.16
CA GLU A 412 -1.84 24.95 -2.28
C GLU A 412 -1.29 24.90 -3.71
N VAL A 413 -0.41 25.84 -4.05
CA VAL A 413 0.33 25.92 -5.32
C VAL A 413 1.83 25.82 -5.01
N CYS A 414 2.52 24.87 -5.63
CA CYS A 414 3.93 24.55 -5.41
C CYS A 414 4.72 24.72 -6.71
N ILE A 415 5.69 25.62 -6.73
CA ILE A 415 6.35 26.05 -7.97
C ILE A 415 7.85 25.76 -7.89
N ALA A 416 8.42 25.20 -8.96
CA ALA A 416 9.88 25.12 -9.12
C ALA A 416 10.31 26.05 -10.24
N VAL A 417 11.02 27.12 -9.89
CA VAL A 417 11.63 28.05 -10.87
C VAL A 417 12.94 27.43 -11.33
N ASP A 418 12.96 26.93 -12.56
CA ASP A 418 14.00 26.05 -13.10
C ASP A 418 15.11 26.83 -13.81
N GLY A 419 15.77 27.73 -13.05
CA GLY A 419 16.90 28.51 -13.55
C GLY A 419 16.51 29.55 -14.60
N SER A 420 15.30 30.11 -14.50
CA SER A 420 14.79 31.20 -15.35
C SER A 420 15.79 32.36 -15.43
N LYS A 421 15.82 33.02 -16.60
CA LYS A 421 16.68 34.19 -16.89
C LYS A 421 15.91 35.48 -17.09
N ASP A 422 14.58 35.40 -17.09
CA ASP A 422 13.64 36.51 -17.17
C ASP A 422 13.13 36.91 -15.76
N GLY A 423 12.09 37.74 -15.71
CA GLY A 423 11.46 38.18 -14.47
C GLY A 423 10.56 37.14 -13.77
N THR A 424 10.56 35.85 -14.12
CA THR A 424 9.67 34.83 -13.50
C THR A 424 9.71 34.87 -11.97
N LEU A 425 10.91 34.83 -11.37
CA LEU A 425 11.05 34.83 -9.91
C LEU A 425 10.52 36.12 -9.29
N LYS A 426 10.84 37.26 -9.92
CA LYS A 426 10.37 38.59 -9.49
C LYS A 426 8.85 38.67 -9.49
N GLN A 427 8.20 38.12 -10.51
CA GLN A 427 6.73 38.06 -10.58
C GLN A 427 6.12 37.25 -9.42
N LEU A 428 6.76 36.14 -9.03
CA LEU A 428 6.32 35.36 -7.88
C LEU A 428 6.47 36.14 -6.56
N GLU A 429 7.61 36.79 -6.37
CA GLU A 429 7.89 37.62 -5.19
C GLU A 429 6.92 38.80 -5.08
N GLU A 430 6.67 39.54 -6.17
CA GLU A 430 5.81 40.73 -6.16
C GLU A 430 4.32 40.38 -5.95
N ASN A 431 3.85 39.23 -6.43
CA ASN A 431 2.42 38.88 -6.41
C ASN A 431 2.02 37.88 -5.32
N PHE A 432 2.93 37.01 -4.86
CA PHE A 432 2.55 35.85 -4.03
C PHE A 432 3.37 35.64 -2.76
N LEU A 433 4.35 36.50 -2.44
CA LEU A 433 5.19 36.37 -1.23
C LEU A 433 4.38 36.30 0.07
N GLU A 434 3.33 37.09 0.17
CA GLU A 434 2.44 37.13 1.34
C GLU A 434 1.28 36.13 1.24
N ASN A 435 1.21 35.32 0.17
CA ASN A 435 0.14 34.35 -0.02
C ASN A 435 0.55 32.98 0.56
N PRO A 436 -0.03 32.54 1.69
CA PRO A 436 0.39 31.31 2.36
C PRO A 436 -0.02 30.02 1.61
N ARG A 437 -0.83 30.14 0.55
CA ARG A 437 -1.18 29.03 -0.35
C ARG A 437 -0.16 28.84 -1.47
N VAL A 438 0.76 29.77 -1.69
CA VAL A 438 1.75 29.70 -2.76
C VAL A 438 3.13 29.50 -2.16
N ARG A 439 3.85 28.50 -2.67
CA ARG A 439 5.21 28.18 -2.25
C ARG A 439 6.04 27.94 -3.49
N TRP A 440 7.28 28.42 -3.48
CA TRP A 440 8.20 28.16 -4.59
C TRP A 440 9.62 27.92 -4.10
N VAL A 441 10.41 27.33 -4.98
CA VAL A 441 11.86 27.22 -4.84
C VAL A 441 12.51 27.64 -6.15
N ASP A 442 13.62 28.36 -6.03
CA ASP A 442 14.51 28.66 -7.16
C ASP A 442 15.64 27.64 -7.19
N GLN A 443 15.93 27.11 -8.38
CA GLN A 443 16.97 26.10 -8.59
C GLN A 443 17.76 26.37 -9.86
N GLU A 444 18.92 25.73 -9.99
CA GLU A 444 19.60 25.67 -11.29
C GLU A 444 18.75 24.88 -12.30
N ASN A 445 18.83 25.26 -13.59
CA ASN A 445 18.06 24.60 -14.65
C ASN A 445 18.42 23.12 -14.76
N GLN A 446 17.45 22.25 -14.47
CA GLN A 446 17.53 20.79 -14.55
C GLN A 446 16.54 20.20 -15.56
N GLY A 447 15.86 21.06 -16.33
CA GLY A 447 14.82 20.71 -17.26
C GLY A 447 13.50 20.35 -16.56
N ILE A 448 12.44 20.21 -17.38
CA ILE A 448 11.07 20.00 -16.89
C ILE A 448 10.94 18.80 -15.94
N GLY A 449 11.66 17.70 -16.17
CA GLY A 449 11.64 16.55 -15.26
C GLY A 449 12.23 16.85 -13.88
N GLY A 450 13.34 17.60 -13.83
CA GLY A 450 13.94 18.07 -12.59
C GLY A 450 13.01 19.03 -11.85
N ALA A 451 12.50 20.04 -12.57
CA ALA A 451 11.55 21.01 -12.04
C ALA A 451 10.27 20.35 -11.49
N SER A 452 9.66 19.43 -12.23
CA SER A 452 8.46 18.70 -11.80
C SER A 452 8.71 17.85 -10.57
N ASN A 453 9.86 17.15 -10.49
CA ASN A 453 10.23 16.41 -9.28
C ASN A 453 10.36 17.35 -8.08
N THR A 454 11.06 18.47 -8.22
CA THR A 454 11.22 19.46 -7.16
C THR A 454 9.88 20.05 -6.71
N ALA A 455 9.01 20.42 -7.65
CA ALA A 455 7.70 20.99 -7.34
C ALA A 455 6.80 19.97 -6.61
N VAL A 456 6.79 18.70 -7.04
CA VAL A 456 6.03 17.63 -6.36
C VAL A 456 6.59 17.34 -4.95
N GLN A 457 7.90 17.44 -4.75
CA GLN A 457 8.51 17.30 -3.42
C GLN A 457 8.08 18.38 -2.44
N LEU A 458 7.70 19.57 -2.92
CA LEU A 458 7.14 20.64 -2.10
C LEU A 458 5.68 20.40 -1.70
N CYS A 459 4.93 19.60 -2.47
CA CYS A 459 3.52 19.32 -2.25
C CYS A 459 3.27 18.54 -0.94
N ARG A 460 2.22 18.93 -0.23
CA ARG A 460 1.77 18.30 1.02
C ARG A 460 0.41 17.59 0.88
N GLY A 461 -0.31 17.85 -0.21
CA GLY A 461 -1.65 17.34 -0.46
C GLY A 461 -1.72 15.83 -0.68
N VAL A 462 -2.95 15.31 -0.66
CA VAL A 462 -3.25 13.91 -0.99
C VAL A 462 -3.40 13.75 -2.50
N PHE A 463 -3.94 14.77 -3.16
CA PHE A 463 -4.07 14.84 -4.60
C PHE A 463 -3.16 15.92 -5.15
N ILE A 464 -2.48 15.62 -6.24
CA ILE A 464 -1.50 16.49 -6.87
C ILE A 464 -1.93 16.73 -8.31
N GLY A 465 -2.14 17.98 -8.68
CA GLY A 465 -2.49 18.42 -10.02
C GLY A 465 -1.30 19.00 -10.77
N GLN A 466 -1.19 18.74 -12.07
CA GLN A 466 -0.19 19.38 -12.94
C GLN A 466 -0.76 20.62 -13.62
N LEU A 467 -0.08 21.75 -13.49
CA LEU A 467 -0.33 22.95 -14.28
C LEU A 467 1.00 23.46 -14.86
N ASP A 468 1.06 23.67 -16.17
CA ASP A 468 2.26 24.24 -16.80
C ASP A 468 2.25 25.77 -16.64
N SER A 469 3.44 26.39 -16.58
CA SER A 469 3.60 27.81 -16.20
C SER A 469 3.06 28.82 -17.22
N ASP A 470 2.69 28.34 -18.39
CA ASP A 470 2.17 29.06 -19.54
C ASP A 470 0.72 28.71 -19.86
N ASP A 471 0.03 27.97 -18.99
CA ASP A 471 -1.35 27.50 -19.20
C ASP A 471 -2.31 27.92 -18.08
N ILE A 472 -3.60 27.63 -18.24
CA ILE A 472 -4.67 28.06 -17.31
C ILE A 472 -5.58 26.88 -16.97
N LEU A 473 -5.96 26.74 -15.69
CA LEU A 473 -7.04 25.85 -15.26
C LEU A 473 -8.41 26.53 -15.39
N LEU A 474 -9.42 25.78 -15.83
CA LEU A 474 -10.81 26.25 -15.73
C LEU A 474 -11.28 26.26 -14.27
N PRO A 475 -12.22 27.14 -13.85
CA PRO A 475 -12.55 27.35 -12.44
C PRO A 475 -13.01 26.09 -11.68
N GLU A 476 -13.71 25.18 -12.35
CA GLU A 476 -14.25 23.95 -11.77
C GLU A 476 -13.30 22.73 -11.90
N ALA A 477 -12.12 22.90 -12.52
CA ALA A 477 -11.24 21.81 -12.90
C ALA A 477 -10.88 20.87 -11.75
N VAL A 478 -10.49 21.43 -10.59
CA VAL A 478 -10.10 20.65 -9.42
C VAL A 478 -11.31 19.91 -8.82
N GLU A 479 -12.48 20.54 -8.76
CA GLU A 479 -13.70 19.95 -8.20
C GLU A 479 -14.16 18.74 -9.03
N ILE A 480 -14.20 18.88 -10.36
CA ILE A 480 -14.57 17.80 -11.28
C ILE A 480 -13.60 16.61 -11.14
N MET A 481 -12.30 16.87 -11.09
CA MET A 481 -11.29 15.81 -10.92
C MET A 481 -11.39 15.14 -9.54
N LEU A 482 -11.65 15.92 -8.49
CA LEU A 482 -11.75 15.43 -7.12
C LEU A 482 -12.94 14.49 -6.96
N GLU A 483 -14.08 14.82 -7.58
CA GLU A 483 -15.27 13.99 -7.53
C GLU A 483 -14.98 12.60 -8.09
N GLU A 484 -14.32 12.51 -9.26
CA GLU A 484 -14.06 11.23 -9.90
C GLU A 484 -12.97 10.42 -9.17
N ILE A 485 -11.83 11.02 -8.82
CA ILE A 485 -10.72 10.26 -8.22
C ILE A 485 -11.09 9.68 -6.84
N GLN A 486 -12.02 10.31 -6.11
CA GLN A 486 -12.43 9.88 -4.77
C GLN A 486 -13.44 8.73 -4.75
N ARG A 487 -14.09 8.42 -5.88
CA ARG A 487 -15.09 7.35 -6.02
C ARG A 487 -14.50 5.97 -5.78
N ASP A 488 -13.28 5.73 -6.26
CA ASP A 488 -12.61 4.44 -6.13
C ASP A 488 -11.12 4.64 -5.82
N THR A 489 -10.64 4.06 -4.72
CA THR A 489 -9.22 4.16 -4.31
C THR A 489 -8.24 3.48 -5.25
N ARG A 490 -8.73 2.63 -6.16
CA ARG A 490 -7.94 2.00 -7.22
C ARG A 490 -7.60 2.96 -8.35
N ILE A 491 -8.39 4.02 -8.50
CA ILE A 491 -8.10 5.13 -9.42
C ILE A 491 -7.12 6.06 -8.71
N GLY A 492 -5.90 6.11 -9.24
CA GLY A 492 -4.81 6.94 -8.71
C GLY A 492 -4.43 8.08 -9.64
N VAL A 493 -4.95 8.09 -10.87
CA VAL A 493 -4.84 9.22 -11.81
C VAL A 493 -6.20 9.47 -12.45
N VAL A 494 -6.63 10.73 -12.44
CA VAL A 494 -7.68 11.24 -13.32
C VAL A 494 -7.07 12.28 -14.25
N TYR A 495 -7.59 12.36 -15.46
CA TYR A 495 -7.20 13.39 -16.40
C TYR A 495 -8.40 13.89 -17.20
N GLY A 496 -8.33 15.14 -17.62
CA GLY A 496 -9.40 15.84 -18.32
C GLY A 496 -9.19 15.96 -19.82
N SER A 497 -10.17 16.62 -20.44
CA SER A 497 -10.04 17.19 -21.78
C SER A 497 -9.56 18.65 -21.65
N PHE A 498 -8.97 19.17 -22.72
CA PHE A 498 -8.45 20.53 -22.77
C PHE A 498 -8.91 21.25 -24.04
N GLN A 499 -8.91 22.57 -24.00
CA GLN A 499 -9.08 23.42 -25.17
C GLN A 499 -7.77 24.13 -25.49
N LYS A 500 -7.60 24.53 -26.75
CA LYS A 500 -6.47 25.36 -27.17
C LYS A 500 -6.92 26.79 -27.40
N GLU A 501 -6.16 27.72 -26.85
CA GLU A 501 -6.41 29.15 -26.98
C GLU A 501 -5.16 29.91 -27.41
N THR A 502 -5.33 31.12 -27.94
CA THR A 502 -4.24 32.09 -28.08
C THR A 502 -3.88 32.69 -26.71
N PRO A 503 -2.71 33.34 -26.55
CA PRO A 503 -2.37 34.04 -25.31
C PRO A 503 -3.38 35.12 -24.92
N ASP A 504 -4.09 35.70 -25.90
CA ASP A 504 -5.14 36.71 -25.70
C ASP A 504 -6.52 36.10 -25.33
N GLY A 505 -6.62 34.76 -25.22
CA GLY A 505 -7.83 34.04 -24.83
C GLY A 505 -8.81 33.73 -25.98
N GLU A 506 -8.36 33.79 -27.23
CA GLU A 506 -9.19 33.37 -28.37
C GLU A 506 -9.18 31.84 -28.50
N PHE A 507 -10.36 31.22 -28.46
CA PHE A 507 -10.53 29.79 -28.72
C PHE A 507 -10.10 29.40 -30.13
N LEU A 508 -9.27 28.36 -30.23
CA LEU A 508 -8.77 27.82 -31.49
C LEU A 508 -9.46 26.51 -31.85
N GLU A 509 -9.27 25.47 -31.04
CA GLU A 509 -9.81 24.13 -31.26
C GLU A 509 -9.80 23.30 -29.97
N ASP A 510 -10.58 22.22 -29.98
CA ASP A 510 -10.52 21.21 -28.93
C ASP A 510 -9.17 20.48 -28.94
N GLY A 511 -8.69 20.14 -27.75
CA GLY A 511 -7.57 19.25 -27.54
C GLY A 511 -7.85 17.84 -28.06
N TYR A 512 -6.78 17.05 -28.21
CA TYR A 512 -6.94 15.64 -28.54
C TYR A 512 -7.64 14.90 -27.38
N ASP A 513 -8.75 14.23 -27.70
CA ASP A 513 -9.61 13.53 -26.74
C ASP A 513 -9.69 12.04 -27.10
N TRP A 514 -9.17 11.15 -26.24
CA TRP A 514 -9.38 9.71 -26.40
C TRP A 514 -10.46 9.24 -25.41
N PRO A 515 -11.61 8.68 -25.87
CA PRO A 515 -12.80 8.56 -25.02
C PRO A 515 -12.60 7.83 -23.70
N GLU A 516 -11.88 6.70 -23.72
CA GLU A 516 -11.76 5.82 -22.56
C GLU A 516 -10.31 5.37 -22.37
N TYR A 517 -9.81 5.52 -21.13
CA TYR A 517 -8.50 5.04 -20.74
C TYR A 517 -8.38 3.52 -20.91
N SER A 518 -7.20 3.07 -21.33
CA SER A 518 -6.76 1.68 -21.24
C SER A 518 -5.23 1.66 -21.26
N ARG A 519 -4.63 0.71 -20.55
CA ARG A 519 -3.16 0.57 -20.47
C ARG A 519 -2.57 0.25 -21.84
N GLU A 520 -3.27 -0.57 -22.61
CA GLU A 520 -2.87 -0.99 -23.94
C GLU A 520 -2.86 0.22 -24.90
N LYS A 521 -3.81 1.16 -24.76
CA LYS A 521 -3.82 2.39 -25.55
C LYS A 521 -2.68 3.31 -25.13
N LEU A 522 -2.45 3.46 -23.83
CA LEU A 522 -1.34 4.27 -23.31
C LEU A 522 0.02 3.76 -23.82
N MET A 523 0.21 2.43 -23.85
CA MET A 523 1.41 1.82 -24.43
C MET A 523 1.57 2.11 -25.93
N HIS A 524 0.48 2.30 -26.66
CA HIS A 524 0.51 2.64 -28.08
C HIS A 524 0.80 4.14 -28.33
N GLY A 525 0.43 5.02 -27.41
CA GLY A 525 0.70 6.46 -27.46
C GLY A 525 0.08 7.20 -26.27
N CYS A 526 0.64 8.37 -25.94
CA CYS A 526 0.15 9.17 -24.82
C CYS A 526 -1.31 9.59 -25.03
N ILE A 527 -2.17 9.22 -24.08
CA ILE A 527 -3.59 9.60 -24.03
C ILE A 527 -3.94 10.37 -22.75
N VAL A 528 -2.99 10.52 -21.83
CA VAL A 528 -3.18 11.19 -20.55
C VAL A 528 -2.85 12.67 -20.73
N HIS A 529 -3.84 13.45 -21.13
CA HIS A 529 -3.70 14.89 -21.42
C HIS A 529 -4.02 15.75 -20.21
N HIS A 530 -3.70 17.05 -20.27
CA HIS A 530 -4.05 17.98 -19.21
C HIS A 530 -5.58 18.20 -19.15
N PHE A 531 -6.16 18.57 -18.01
CA PHE A 531 -5.56 18.66 -16.68
C PHE A 531 -5.34 17.25 -16.09
N ARG A 532 -4.24 17.02 -15.37
CA ARG A 532 -3.94 15.71 -14.75
C ARG A 532 -3.92 15.87 -13.25
N MET A 533 -4.62 15.00 -12.54
CA MET A 533 -4.56 14.93 -11.08
C MET A 533 -4.31 13.49 -10.62
N PHE A 534 -3.37 13.31 -9.70
CA PHE A 534 -2.97 12.00 -9.22
C PHE A 534 -2.83 11.95 -7.70
N ARG A 535 -2.90 10.75 -7.13
CA ARG A 535 -2.66 10.52 -5.69
C ARG A 535 -1.17 10.60 -5.39
N ALA A 536 -0.80 11.37 -4.36
CA ALA A 536 0.58 11.46 -3.89
C ALA A 536 1.16 10.06 -3.58
N ARG A 537 0.41 9.23 -2.85
CA ARG A 537 0.75 7.83 -2.55
C ARG A 537 1.26 7.06 -3.77
N ASP A 538 0.57 7.18 -4.89
CA ASP A 538 0.85 6.35 -6.07
C ASP A 538 2.04 6.92 -6.87
N TRP A 539 2.25 8.25 -6.85
CA TRP A 539 3.48 8.86 -7.38
C TRP A 539 4.73 8.40 -6.63
N TRP A 540 4.66 8.34 -5.28
CA TRP A 540 5.75 7.88 -4.42
C TRP A 540 6.14 6.40 -4.59
N ARG A 541 5.30 5.61 -5.25
CA ARG A 541 5.58 4.21 -5.63
C ARG A 541 6.32 4.09 -6.97
N THR A 542 6.52 5.21 -7.65
CA THR A 542 7.31 5.27 -8.88
C THR A 542 8.70 5.83 -8.61
N THR A 543 9.49 6.01 -9.68
CA THR A 543 10.81 6.66 -9.64
C THR A 543 10.74 8.17 -9.89
N GLY A 544 9.54 8.76 -9.90
CA GLY A 544 9.34 10.17 -10.24
C GLY A 544 9.52 10.46 -11.74
N PHE A 545 9.54 11.74 -12.10
CA PHE A 545 9.74 12.19 -13.47
C PHE A 545 11.17 11.89 -13.96
N ALA A 546 11.31 11.49 -15.22
CA ALA A 546 12.62 11.29 -15.83
C ALA A 546 13.36 12.62 -15.99
N THR A 547 14.61 12.69 -15.53
CA THR A 547 15.47 13.89 -15.62
C THR A 547 16.45 13.82 -16.79
N ASP A 548 16.49 12.70 -17.51
CA ASP A 548 17.47 12.42 -18.56
C ASP A 548 16.89 12.51 -19.99
N ILE A 549 15.63 12.93 -20.12
CA ILE A 549 14.96 13.19 -21.39
C ILE A 549 14.39 14.62 -21.38
N LYS A 550 14.46 15.30 -22.54
CA LYS A 550 14.00 16.69 -22.68
C LYS A 550 12.47 16.83 -22.83
N ASN A 551 11.82 15.82 -23.39
CA ASN A 551 10.39 15.79 -23.70
C ASN A 551 9.88 14.37 -23.44
N ALA A 552 8.55 14.16 -23.55
CA ALA A 552 7.90 12.90 -23.18
C ALA A 552 8.06 12.53 -21.69
N VAL A 553 8.42 13.51 -20.86
CA VAL A 553 8.60 13.37 -19.41
C VAL A 553 7.28 13.01 -18.74
N ASP A 554 6.20 13.65 -19.16
CA ASP A 554 4.83 13.34 -18.77
C ASP A 554 4.44 11.91 -19.19
N PHE A 555 4.72 11.54 -20.44
CA PHE A 555 4.38 10.21 -20.94
C PHE A 555 5.12 9.10 -20.18
N ASP A 556 6.42 9.26 -19.91
CA ASP A 556 7.18 8.33 -19.08
C ASP A 556 6.60 8.23 -17.66
N MET A 557 6.24 9.36 -17.06
CA MET A 557 5.62 9.39 -15.73
C MET A 557 4.30 8.63 -15.68
N PHE A 558 3.39 8.85 -16.64
CA PHE A 558 2.10 8.16 -16.65
C PHE A 558 2.22 6.69 -17.07
N LEU A 559 3.23 6.32 -17.85
CA LEU A 559 3.59 4.91 -18.04
C LEU A 559 4.01 4.26 -16.72
N LYS A 560 4.85 4.92 -15.90
CA LYS A 560 5.20 4.44 -14.56
C LYS A 560 3.97 4.33 -13.64
N MET A 561 3.10 5.34 -13.63
CA MET A 561 1.86 5.31 -12.82
C MET A 561 0.94 4.15 -13.23
N SER A 562 0.85 3.83 -14.52
CA SER A 562 0.04 2.70 -15.02
C SER A 562 0.52 1.32 -14.57
N GLU A 563 1.68 1.24 -13.90
CA GLU A 563 2.24 0.02 -13.30
C GLU A 563 1.83 -0.17 -11.83
N VAL A 564 1.37 0.91 -11.17
CA VAL A 564 1.07 0.91 -9.72
C VAL A 564 -0.38 1.31 -9.39
N THR A 565 -1.08 1.93 -10.34
CA THR A 565 -2.46 2.36 -10.15
C THR A 565 -3.26 2.32 -11.44
N GLU A 566 -4.59 2.33 -11.32
CA GLU A 566 -5.48 2.53 -12.44
C GLU A 566 -5.76 4.01 -12.69
N MET A 567 -6.22 4.32 -13.92
CA MET A 567 -6.52 5.68 -14.35
C MET A 567 -7.92 5.81 -14.92
N LYS A 568 -8.42 7.05 -14.95
CA LYS A 568 -9.72 7.40 -15.50
C LYS A 568 -9.66 8.70 -16.29
N HIS A 569 -10.30 8.70 -17.44
CA HIS A 569 -10.52 9.91 -18.22
C HIS A 569 -11.85 10.55 -17.81
N VAL A 570 -11.82 11.84 -17.53
CA VAL A 570 -12.96 12.70 -17.23
C VAL A 570 -13.18 13.57 -18.46
N ARG A 571 -14.22 13.28 -19.24
CA ARG A 571 -14.47 13.93 -20.54
C ARG A 571 -15.12 15.31 -20.39
N GLU A 572 -14.52 16.14 -19.56
CA GLU A 572 -14.92 17.51 -19.28
C GLU A 572 -13.71 18.42 -19.55
N TRP A 573 -13.97 19.62 -20.09
CA TRP A 573 -12.92 20.61 -20.21
C TRP A 573 -12.49 21.06 -18.82
N SER A 574 -11.19 21.03 -18.58
CA SER A 574 -10.59 21.37 -17.29
C SER A 574 -9.33 22.23 -17.43
N TYR A 575 -8.90 22.48 -18.67
CA TYR A 575 -7.59 23.04 -18.96
C TYR A 575 -7.59 23.83 -20.27
N VAL A 576 -6.88 24.94 -20.26
CA VAL A 576 -6.63 25.79 -21.42
C VAL A 576 -5.14 25.71 -21.75
N TYR A 577 -4.83 25.12 -22.89
CA TYR A 577 -3.49 25.06 -23.45
C TYR A 577 -3.25 26.29 -24.34
N ARG A 578 -2.30 27.15 -23.98
CA ARG A 578 -2.03 28.37 -24.76
C ARG A 578 -0.99 28.11 -25.86
N ILE A 579 -1.35 28.38 -27.11
CA ILE A 579 -0.43 28.24 -28.25
C ILE A 579 0.32 29.55 -28.48
N HIS A 580 1.66 29.52 -28.41
CA HIS A 580 2.50 30.65 -28.79
C HIS A 580 3.66 30.23 -29.71
N GLU A 581 4.24 31.17 -30.46
CA GLU A 581 5.29 30.88 -31.47
C GLU A 581 6.52 30.14 -30.90
N LYS A 582 6.77 30.29 -29.60
CA LYS A 582 7.88 29.63 -28.87
C LYS A 582 7.54 28.24 -28.34
N SER A 583 6.35 27.68 -28.59
CA SER A 583 5.95 26.40 -27.98
C SER A 583 6.86 25.25 -28.44
N THR A 584 7.45 24.54 -27.47
CA THR A 584 8.44 23.47 -27.66
C THR A 584 7.96 22.35 -28.62
N SER A 585 6.64 22.14 -28.69
CA SER A 585 6.00 21.14 -29.55
C SER A 585 6.21 21.36 -31.06
N VAL A 586 6.57 22.58 -31.49
CA VAL A 586 6.76 22.91 -32.92
C VAL A 586 8.24 22.78 -33.34
N SER A 587 9.20 22.96 -32.43
CA SER A 587 10.62 23.13 -32.75
C SER A 587 11.47 21.84 -32.66
N GLU A 588 11.05 20.80 -31.93
CA GLU A 588 11.86 19.57 -31.70
C GLU A 588 11.13 18.24 -31.95
N SER A 589 10.26 18.16 -32.95
CA SER A 589 9.43 16.96 -33.22
C SER A 589 10.20 15.64 -33.32
N THR A 590 11.41 15.64 -33.92
CA THR A 590 12.23 14.42 -34.07
C THR A 590 12.78 13.91 -32.72
N ILE A 591 13.17 14.82 -31.82
CA ILE A 591 13.63 14.47 -30.46
C ILE A 591 12.45 13.95 -29.63
N GLN A 592 11.29 14.60 -29.75
CA GLN A 592 10.06 14.17 -29.08
C GLN A 592 9.68 12.73 -29.48
N ILE A 593 9.68 12.41 -30.78
CA ILE A 593 9.42 11.05 -31.27
C ILE A 593 10.39 10.06 -30.61
N ARG A 594 11.70 10.34 -30.64
CA ARG A 594 12.71 9.47 -30.01
C ARG A 594 12.45 9.25 -28.52
N ASN A 595 12.16 10.31 -27.76
CA ASN A 595 11.95 10.21 -26.32
C ASN A 595 10.67 9.45 -25.96
N HIS A 596 9.60 9.56 -26.75
CA HIS A 596 8.41 8.73 -26.56
C HIS A 596 8.73 7.23 -26.68
N PHE A 597 9.57 6.83 -27.64
CA PHE A 597 9.99 5.43 -27.78
C PHE A 597 10.92 4.98 -26.64
N ILE A 598 11.76 5.88 -26.12
CA ILE A 598 12.54 5.60 -24.89
C ILE A 598 11.60 5.30 -23.72
N ALA A 599 10.57 6.11 -23.51
CA ALA A 599 9.58 5.92 -22.44
C ALA A 599 8.85 4.56 -22.57
N ILE A 600 8.41 4.20 -23.78
CA ILE A 600 7.76 2.91 -24.05
C ILE A 600 8.73 1.75 -23.80
N GLN A 601 9.98 1.85 -24.28
CA GLN A 601 10.98 0.80 -24.07
C GLN A 601 11.25 0.60 -22.57
N ARG A 602 11.41 1.69 -21.80
CA ARG A 602 11.56 1.62 -20.34
C ARG A 602 10.36 0.93 -19.67
N SER A 603 9.14 1.21 -20.13
CA SER A 603 7.93 0.53 -19.65
C SER A 603 7.94 -0.97 -19.97
N LEU A 604 8.36 -1.37 -21.18
CA LEU A 604 8.54 -2.78 -21.53
C LEU A 604 9.54 -3.48 -20.60
N ASP A 605 10.67 -2.83 -20.31
CA ASP A 605 11.72 -3.37 -19.46
C ASP A 605 11.22 -3.57 -18.02
N ARG A 606 10.58 -2.56 -17.41
CA ARG A 606 10.04 -2.64 -16.04
C ARG A 606 8.94 -3.71 -15.91
N ARG A 607 8.18 -3.94 -16.98
CA ARG A 607 7.12 -4.95 -17.02
C ARG A 607 7.62 -6.36 -17.39
N GLY A 608 8.91 -6.54 -17.67
CA GLY A 608 9.49 -7.81 -18.12
C GLY A 608 8.99 -8.26 -19.50
N LEU A 609 8.50 -7.31 -20.32
CA LEU A 609 7.97 -7.59 -21.65
C LEU A 609 9.02 -7.46 -22.75
N SER A 610 10.15 -6.81 -22.46
CA SER A 610 11.20 -6.56 -23.45
C SER A 610 11.97 -7.81 -23.87
N ASP A 611 11.91 -8.92 -23.11
CA ASP A 611 12.45 -10.20 -23.54
C ASP A 611 11.73 -10.75 -24.78
N ARG A 612 10.42 -10.50 -24.89
CA ARG A 612 9.56 -10.99 -25.97
C ARG A 612 9.28 -9.94 -27.03
N TRP A 613 9.10 -8.68 -26.62
CA TRP A 613 8.61 -7.62 -27.49
C TRP A 613 9.68 -6.55 -27.73
N SER A 614 9.69 -6.02 -28.95
CA SER A 614 10.45 -4.83 -29.33
C SER A 614 9.48 -3.77 -29.81
N VAL A 615 9.85 -2.49 -29.64
CA VAL A 615 9.06 -1.36 -30.13
C VAL A 615 9.83 -0.62 -31.23
N GLU A 616 9.12 -0.29 -32.30
CA GLU A 616 9.64 0.49 -33.41
C GLU A 616 8.67 1.64 -33.77
N PRO A 617 9.18 2.76 -34.32
CA PRO A 617 8.33 3.75 -34.95
C PRO A 617 7.62 3.17 -36.17
N ARG A 618 6.34 3.49 -36.35
CA ARG A 618 5.65 3.20 -37.61
C ARG A 618 6.23 4.09 -38.73
N ASP A 619 6.35 3.53 -39.95
CA ASP A 619 6.86 4.23 -41.14
C ASP A 619 6.30 5.65 -41.23
N GLY A 620 7.19 6.66 -41.22
CA GLY A 620 6.85 8.08 -41.25
C GLY A 620 7.01 8.86 -39.92
N GLY A 621 7.38 8.20 -38.81
CA GLY A 621 7.80 8.90 -37.59
C GLY A 621 6.67 9.48 -36.73
N ASP A 622 5.44 8.95 -36.79
CA ASP A 622 4.36 9.42 -35.90
C ASP A 622 4.56 8.88 -34.47
N SER A 623 4.84 9.78 -33.53
CA SER A 623 5.02 9.44 -32.11
C SER A 623 3.77 8.90 -31.41
N ARG A 624 2.60 9.04 -32.04
CA ARG A 624 1.31 8.59 -31.49
C ARG A 624 0.98 7.13 -31.83
N ARG A 625 1.86 6.44 -32.58
CA ARG A 625 1.60 5.09 -33.09
C ARG A 625 2.82 4.18 -32.95
N ALA A 626 3.00 3.61 -31.77
CA ALA A 626 4.04 2.60 -31.55
C ALA A 626 3.69 1.26 -32.22
N LEU A 627 4.67 0.65 -32.90
CA LEU A 627 4.55 -0.68 -33.48
C LEU A 627 5.33 -1.68 -32.63
N PHE A 628 4.65 -2.68 -32.09
CA PHE A 628 5.29 -3.75 -31.33
C PHE A 628 5.53 -4.98 -32.22
N LYS A 629 6.73 -5.58 -32.12
CA LYS A 629 7.11 -6.80 -32.84
C LYS A 629 7.62 -7.86 -31.86
N GLU A 630 7.14 -9.09 -32.02
CA GLU A 630 7.68 -10.24 -31.30
C GLU A 630 9.10 -10.54 -31.78
N LYS A 631 10.04 -10.67 -30.84
CA LYS A 631 11.44 -10.97 -31.13
C LYS A 631 11.57 -12.40 -31.68
N LYS A 632 12.38 -12.58 -32.72
CA LYS A 632 12.52 -13.87 -33.43
C LYS A 632 13.14 -14.97 -32.57
N ASP A 633 13.96 -14.60 -31.61
CA ASP A 633 14.70 -15.45 -30.67
C ASP A 633 13.95 -15.68 -29.34
N TRP A 634 12.71 -15.19 -29.21
CA TRP A 634 11.87 -15.46 -28.04
C TRP A 634 11.71 -16.97 -27.80
N ASP A 635 12.09 -17.41 -26.61
CA ASP A 635 11.92 -18.79 -26.16
C ASP A 635 10.44 -19.08 -25.92
N LYS A 636 9.80 -19.71 -26.91
CA LYS A 636 8.38 -20.08 -26.87
C LYS A 636 8.01 -20.98 -25.70
N SER A 637 8.98 -21.68 -25.08
CA SER A 637 8.72 -22.49 -23.88
C SER A 637 8.44 -21.64 -22.63
N ARG A 638 8.80 -20.35 -22.64
CA ARG A 638 8.50 -19.39 -21.57
C ARG A 638 7.17 -18.66 -21.76
N ASP A 639 6.41 -18.99 -22.81
CA ASP A 639 5.17 -18.30 -23.13
C ASP A 639 4.04 -18.67 -22.16
N THR A 640 3.84 -17.83 -21.14
CA THR A 640 2.79 -17.95 -20.13
C THR A 640 1.37 -17.74 -20.66
N THR A 641 1.23 -17.22 -21.89
CA THR A 641 -0.07 -16.97 -22.51
C THR A 641 -0.65 -18.19 -23.20
N THR A 642 0.13 -19.25 -23.33
CA THR A 642 -0.32 -20.52 -23.92
C THR A 642 -1.27 -21.24 -22.96
N PRO A 643 -2.26 -22.00 -23.49
CA PRO A 643 -3.12 -22.84 -22.66
C PRO A 643 -2.32 -23.78 -21.73
N PHE A 644 -1.15 -24.26 -22.17
CA PHE A 644 -0.27 -25.10 -21.37
C PHE A 644 0.29 -24.38 -20.14
N ALA A 645 0.83 -23.18 -20.33
CA ALA A 645 1.45 -22.44 -19.24
C ALA A 645 0.40 -21.87 -18.27
N LYS A 646 -0.81 -21.55 -18.77
CA LYS A 646 -1.99 -21.26 -17.93
C LYS A 646 -2.40 -22.47 -17.09
N MET A 647 -2.45 -23.67 -17.71
CA MET A 647 -2.69 -24.92 -17.01
C MET A 647 -1.58 -25.23 -15.98
N GLU A 648 -0.31 -25.11 -16.36
CA GLU A 648 0.85 -25.32 -15.49
C GLU A 648 0.82 -24.37 -14.28
N SER A 649 0.56 -23.07 -14.51
CA SER A 649 0.43 -22.07 -13.46
C SER A 649 -0.71 -22.40 -12.49
N LYS A 650 -1.84 -22.93 -12.99
CA LYS A 650 -2.98 -23.33 -12.16
C LYS A 650 -2.80 -24.70 -11.48
N MET A 651 -1.90 -25.55 -11.98
CA MET A 651 -1.66 -26.91 -11.48
C MET A 651 -0.45 -27.04 -10.53
N ARG A 652 0.34 -25.98 -10.32
CA ARG A 652 1.57 -26.01 -9.49
C ARG A 652 1.35 -26.50 -8.05
N GLU A 653 0.15 -26.33 -7.49
CA GLU A 653 -0.18 -26.82 -6.15
C GLU A 653 -0.66 -28.29 -6.11
N ALA A 654 -1.00 -28.90 -7.26
CA ALA A 654 -1.70 -30.19 -7.30
C ALA A 654 -0.86 -31.39 -7.74
N ALA A 655 0.19 -31.25 -8.57
CA ALA A 655 0.98 -32.41 -9.06
C ALA A 655 2.39 -32.09 -9.65
N PRO A 656 3.41 -31.81 -8.83
CA PRO A 656 4.74 -31.34 -9.27
C PRO A 656 5.56 -32.25 -10.22
N PRO A 657 5.59 -33.60 -10.09
CA PRO A 657 6.52 -34.44 -10.87
C PRO A 657 6.18 -34.54 -12.38
N ILE A 658 4.93 -34.26 -12.76
CA ILE A 658 4.42 -34.48 -14.11
C ILE A 658 4.58 -33.22 -14.98
N VAL A 659 4.48 -32.04 -14.38
CA VAL A 659 4.72 -30.73 -15.02
C VAL A 659 6.10 -30.71 -15.69
N LYS A 660 7.15 -31.14 -14.97
CA LYS A 660 8.52 -31.26 -15.49
C LYS A 660 8.64 -32.24 -16.67
N LYS A 661 7.81 -33.28 -16.74
CA LYS A 661 7.85 -34.28 -17.83
C LYS A 661 7.13 -33.78 -19.08
N LEU A 662 6.07 -32.99 -18.92
CA LEU A 662 5.29 -32.39 -20.00
C LEU A 662 6.02 -31.21 -20.67
N ALA A 663 6.62 -30.31 -19.89
CA ALA A 663 7.46 -29.22 -20.40
C ALA A 663 8.63 -29.75 -21.28
N LYS A 664 9.21 -30.90 -20.88
CA LYS A 664 10.27 -31.57 -21.64
C LYS A 664 9.80 -32.21 -22.95
N MET A 665 8.52 -32.50 -23.10
CA MET A 665 7.94 -33.10 -24.32
C MET A 665 7.48 -32.04 -25.33
N GLU A 666 7.00 -30.89 -24.85
CA GLU A 666 6.66 -29.72 -25.67
C GLU A 666 7.90 -29.10 -26.33
N ALA A 667 8.99 -28.97 -25.57
CA ALA A 667 10.30 -28.58 -26.11
C ALA A 667 10.76 -29.47 -27.29
N ASN A 668 10.24 -30.70 -27.39
CA ASN A 668 10.57 -31.68 -28.43
C ASN A 668 9.53 -31.79 -29.56
N LYS A 669 8.54 -30.89 -29.64
CA LYS A 669 7.50 -30.84 -30.70
C LYS A 669 6.76 -32.15 -30.97
N LYS A 670 6.58 -33.00 -29.95
CA LYS A 670 5.80 -34.24 -30.11
C LYS A 670 4.29 -33.94 -30.01
N PRO A 671 3.46 -34.35 -30.98
CA PRO A 671 2.01 -34.19 -30.88
C PRO A 671 1.44 -35.07 -29.76
N TRP A 672 0.42 -34.54 -29.07
CA TRP A 672 -0.38 -35.28 -28.11
C TRP A 672 -1.30 -36.26 -28.84
N SER A 673 -1.25 -37.55 -28.51
CA SER A 673 -2.37 -38.46 -28.72
C SER A 673 -2.66 -39.17 -27.40
N MET A 674 -3.95 -39.38 -27.07
CA MET A 674 -4.38 -40.13 -25.88
C MET A 674 -3.81 -41.56 -25.80
N HIS A 675 -3.12 -42.05 -26.82
CA HIS A 675 -2.41 -43.33 -26.77
C HIS A 675 -1.17 -43.34 -25.87
N ALA A 676 -0.71 -42.18 -25.38
CA ALA A 676 0.48 -42.08 -24.53
C ALA A 676 0.20 -42.28 -23.01
N PHE A 677 -1.07 -42.31 -22.57
CA PHE A 677 -1.46 -42.51 -21.16
C PHE A 677 -2.80 -43.27 -21.05
N PRO A 678 -3.08 -43.95 -19.93
CA PRO A 678 -4.38 -44.57 -19.69
C PRO A 678 -5.51 -43.52 -19.74
N LEU A 679 -6.58 -43.79 -20.49
CA LEU A 679 -7.75 -42.93 -20.70
C LEU A 679 -8.38 -42.44 -19.38
N GLU A 680 -8.33 -43.28 -18.35
CA GLU A 680 -8.88 -43.00 -17.02
C GLU A 680 -8.14 -41.84 -16.33
N ARG A 681 -6.81 -41.78 -16.45
CA ARG A 681 -6.00 -40.67 -15.95
C ARG A 681 -6.21 -39.38 -16.74
N VAL A 682 -6.63 -39.48 -17.99
CA VAL A 682 -6.94 -38.30 -18.82
C VAL A 682 -8.26 -37.68 -18.37
N ARG A 683 -9.26 -38.52 -18.11
CA ARG A 683 -10.57 -38.10 -17.58
C ARG A 683 -10.44 -37.45 -16.20
N GLU A 684 -9.70 -38.05 -15.28
CA GLU A 684 -9.42 -37.47 -13.95
C GLU A 684 -8.80 -36.06 -14.04
N ARG A 685 -8.00 -35.79 -15.08
CA ARG A 685 -7.32 -34.50 -15.27
C ARG A 685 -8.21 -33.41 -15.85
N ILE A 686 -9.11 -33.76 -16.77
CA ILE A 686 -10.14 -32.84 -17.27
C ILE A 686 -11.07 -32.44 -16.14
N ILE A 687 -11.44 -33.40 -15.28
CA ILE A 687 -12.22 -33.16 -14.07
C ILE A 687 -11.45 -32.23 -13.12
N ALA A 688 -10.18 -32.54 -12.81
CA ALA A 688 -9.37 -31.71 -11.92
C ALA A 688 -9.15 -30.28 -12.44
N TYR A 689 -8.90 -30.11 -13.75
CA TYR A 689 -8.78 -28.78 -14.36
C TYR A 689 -10.12 -28.04 -14.35
N GLY A 690 -11.22 -28.70 -14.73
CA GLY A 690 -12.57 -28.13 -14.63
C GLY A 690 -12.90 -27.67 -13.21
N SER A 691 -12.57 -28.48 -12.19
CA SER A 691 -12.74 -28.10 -10.78
C SER A 691 -11.87 -26.92 -10.37
N SER A 692 -10.65 -26.79 -10.91
CA SER A 692 -9.82 -25.59 -10.70
C SER A 692 -10.42 -24.32 -11.32
N LEU A 693 -11.29 -24.49 -12.32
CA LEU A 693 -12.07 -23.43 -12.95
C LEU A 693 -13.44 -23.21 -12.28
N GLY A 694 -13.76 -23.95 -11.21
CA GLY A 694 -15.02 -23.85 -10.49
C GLY A 694 -16.17 -24.70 -11.06
N ILE A 695 -15.91 -25.57 -12.03
CA ILE A 695 -16.90 -26.51 -12.58
C ILE A 695 -17.06 -27.70 -11.63
N ASP A 696 -18.30 -28.11 -11.35
CA ASP A 696 -18.58 -29.30 -10.52
C ASP A 696 -17.93 -30.54 -11.15
N PRO A 697 -17.14 -31.33 -10.40
CA PRO A 697 -16.56 -32.59 -10.89
C PRO A 697 -17.58 -33.58 -11.50
N LEU A 698 -18.86 -33.46 -11.13
CA LEU A 698 -19.97 -34.29 -11.59
C LEU A 698 -20.72 -33.69 -12.78
N ASP A 699 -20.31 -32.54 -13.29
CA ASP A 699 -20.95 -31.89 -14.44
C ASP A 699 -20.85 -32.76 -15.70
N GLU A 700 -22.00 -33.16 -16.25
CA GLU A 700 -22.10 -34.08 -17.39
C GLU A 700 -21.40 -33.54 -18.64
N ARG A 701 -21.28 -32.20 -18.77
CA ARG A 701 -20.59 -31.53 -19.88
C ARG A 701 -19.09 -31.84 -19.90
N LEU A 702 -18.49 -32.17 -18.75
CA LEU A 702 -17.09 -32.64 -18.68
C LEU A 702 -16.91 -33.97 -19.43
N GLY A 703 -17.92 -34.85 -19.38
CA GLY A 703 -17.96 -36.11 -20.10
C GLY A 703 -18.09 -35.92 -21.61
N GLU A 704 -18.89 -34.94 -22.04
CA GLU A 704 -19.05 -34.58 -23.45
C GLU A 704 -17.77 -33.96 -24.02
N ILE A 705 -17.15 -33.03 -23.30
CA ILE A 705 -15.85 -32.45 -23.69
C ILE A 705 -14.79 -33.55 -23.84
N PHE A 706 -14.74 -34.50 -22.91
CA PHE A 706 -13.84 -35.63 -23.00
C PHE A 706 -14.10 -36.50 -24.25
N ALA A 707 -15.37 -36.79 -24.55
CA ALA A 707 -15.75 -37.61 -25.70
C ALA A 707 -15.51 -36.90 -27.05
N CYS A 708 -15.86 -35.62 -27.14
CA CYS A 708 -15.78 -34.84 -28.38
C CYS A 708 -14.34 -34.43 -28.75
N SER A 709 -13.42 -34.42 -27.79
CA SER A 709 -12.04 -33.99 -28.05
C SER A 709 -11.19 -35.07 -28.72
N GLN A 710 -11.74 -36.28 -28.99
CA GLN A 710 -11.15 -37.38 -29.76
C GLN A 710 -9.66 -37.67 -29.52
N GLY A 711 -9.19 -37.47 -28.28
CA GLY A 711 -7.81 -37.74 -27.90
C GLY A 711 -6.85 -36.56 -27.99
N ASN A 712 -7.36 -35.37 -28.26
CA ASN A 712 -6.65 -34.10 -28.23
C ASN A 712 -6.96 -33.34 -26.93
N LEU A 713 -5.99 -33.33 -26.01
CA LEU A 713 -6.17 -32.68 -24.72
C LEU A 713 -6.29 -31.15 -24.82
N TRP A 714 -5.72 -30.54 -25.86
CA TRP A 714 -5.78 -29.09 -26.07
C TRP A 714 -7.19 -28.62 -26.40
N GLU A 715 -7.85 -29.37 -27.27
CA GLU A 715 -9.24 -29.10 -27.63
C GLU A 715 -10.17 -29.27 -26.43
N ALA A 716 -9.87 -30.21 -25.52
CA ALA A 716 -10.61 -30.38 -24.29
C ALA A 716 -10.45 -29.18 -23.35
N PHE A 717 -9.24 -28.65 -23.20
CA PHE A 717 -8.99 -27.48 -22.34
C PHE A 717 -9.58 -26.19 -22.91
N ASP A 718 -9.44 -25.94 -24.22
CA ASP A 718 -10.04 -24.79 -24.89
C ASP A 718 -11.58 -24.82 -24.74
N LYS A 719 -12.19 -26.01 -24.83
CA LYS A 719 -13.63 -26.20 -24.60
C LYS A 719 -14.04 -26.04 -23.13
N LEU A 720 -13.18 -26.38 -22.18
CA LEU A 720 -13.45 -26.14 -20.76
C LEU A 720 -13.42 -24.66 -20.41
N GLU A 721 -12.46 -23.91 -20.95
CA GLU A 721 -12.37 -22.46 -20.71
C GLU A 721 -13.56 -21.72 -21.34
N SER A 722 -14.00 -22.12 -22.54
CA SER A 722 -15.21 -21.55 -23.15
C SER A 722 -16.50 -21.90 -22.40
N LEU A 723 -16.55 -23.05 -21.73
CA LEU A 723 -17.68 -23.42 -20.85
C LEU A 723 -17.83 -22.45 -19.66
N VAL A 724 -16.71 -21.96 -19.14
CA VAL A 724 -16.69 -20.99 -18.03
C VAL A 724 -17.12 -19.60 -18.51
N GLU A 725 -16.68 -19.17 -19.71
CA GLU A 725 -17.12 -17.90 -20.30
C GLU A 725 -18.63 -17.85 -20.55
N ILE A 726 -19.25 -18.97 -20.95
CA ILE A 726 -20.71 -19.06 -21.15
C ILE A 726 -21.46 -18.99 -19.81
N THR A 727 -20.90 -19.56 -18.75
CA THR A 727 -21.56 -19.61 -17.43
C THR A 727 -21.47 -18.26 -16.68
N ILE A 728 -20.47 -17.43 -16.99
CA ILE A 728 -20.32 -16.06 -16.43
C ILE A 728 -21.16 -15.03 -17.21
N GLY A 729 -21.52 -15.31 -18.46
CA GLY A 729 -22.35 -14.43 -19.29
C GLY A 729 -23.86 -14.57 -19.08
N SER A 730 -24.31 -15.48 -18.20
CA SER A 730 -25.72 -15.78 -17.95
C SER A 730 -26.11 -15.68 -16.47
N ASP A 731 -25.61 -14.66 -15.77
CA ASP A 731 -26.13 -14.21 -14.46
C ASP A 731 -26.09 -12.68 -14.35
#